data_AF-A0A8H7D2U2-F1
#
_entry.id   AF-A0A8H7D2U2-F1
#
_cell.length_a   1.000
_cell.length_b   1.000
_cell.length_c   1.000
_cell.angle_alpha   90.00
_cell.angle_beta   90.00
_cell.angle_gamma   90.00
#
_symmetry.space_group_name_H-M   'P 1'
#
loop_
_entity.id
_entity.type
_entity.pdbx_description
1 polymer ?
#
loop_
_entity_poly.entity_id
_entity_poly.type
_entity_poly.pdbx_seq_one_letter_code
_entity_poly.pdbx_strand_id
1 'polypeptide(L)'
;MAAEYTTRAMLSKRVAASLDELYREVEFRFLNLEDGLAKRLWKRAVADRVRVLSIGPYFVCDALDSNQSFPRTAQIVRSLLARFRNLEQYHILWHERPSATLRSIVPKYDFSTLCLASTFLAAPFSSAQYLRILTVECSLDKAEHLLLPTIVLPRLEEFILCIRDDHAGDLDAAGYIMVHHLARFLNNTHRTLRSFSFETSLSTDFSPLFSALGFFAHLSSVTLSIPTSDPHLGDPSAVKGFLQLHSDVLERLSLRGFCTNISRRTGMADRWLSQCLTGVTFASLNTLNLGTSFLPSDVILLCVRQDKRLETLSVGVTCLCPELVDMLAEHLPGLTKLNLRIRYVAPHRLEAPKPVGRLGASRRFLGSTRKQTDSQLLGKERFCAEMSTRKYEAWKLRDVGVWMFTKKLQSQAFNLSDRCTTPLQYTYGLPGSAPHPSSSTTMMSHSSPAPSAPLPSEIWLQVADYLPPQMVGDLYSVNRQWFDISMNARYRQVSFAFLNRAMLRDLERLRDPAVARRVRTLHVHPYFVKEIMERSQEIAQINGSANGCAPQPHSLRGKFKLARGLFRDQKRLARGARTSALHEFGSPAELIQTLAEVISGLPHVTHYHIAWSGLHTIHDLPVPFLTAAFRPSVLQLTLEISLEKTVELLRHTADLENLEELDLFLRLDHVLPAEAYEQILVDHLAPAINRLHTSLQKLSLRLCEPLDISPLFDSLRFLPVLDCLSLSIPMARPHLGHPSGLGKFLNRHRQSLRHLILRATELSGDGLMPAEDPLSEWINDALSFVTGTMKLRSLEASLTLFPIEAAAMVLGRFARTLHSLTLTGRHLPYDRVDELLGAVRRAGAGRLNTLRLGAVTLSPELIDLLAEKLPSLRRLELLVRDVVGSEGDLPLYYGGIEQDDSQIGNFFVEMEQRRYPDWGLRTISLSRSSFPYRLQYQTEYGDLFAECIPSIVRA
;
A
#
# COMPACT_ATOMS: atom_id res chain seq x y z
N MET A 1 52.14 22.80 12.51
CA MET A 1 52.53 22.77 13.93
C MET A 1 51.33 23.01 14.85
N ALA A 2 51.09 24.22 15.39
CA ALA A 2 50.07 24.42 16.44
C ALA A 2 48.63 24.08 15.98
N ALA A 3 48.17 24.64 14.86
CA ALA A 3 46.86 24.31 14.27
C ALA A 3 46.73 22.83 13.88
N GLU A 4 47.81 22.23 13.41
CA GLU A 4 47.88 20.85 12.90
C GLU A 4 47.70 19.80 14.02
N TYR A 5 48.23 20.09 15.22
CA TYR A 5 47.96 19.30 16.42
C TYR A 5 46.47 19.39 16.82
N THR A 6 45.86 20.56 16.68
CA THR A 6 44.41 20.75 16.90
C THR A 6 43.59 19.96 15.89
N THR A 7 43.95 19.97 14.60
CA THR A 7 43.25 19.21 13.55
C THR A 7 43.34 17.70 13.78
N ARG A 8 44.50 17.16 14.16
CA ARG A 8 44.63 15.73 14.51
C ARG A 8 43.81 15.34 15.74
N ALA A 9 43.76 16.20 16.76
CA ALA A 9 42.90 15.98 17.94
C ALA A 9 41.40 16.02 17.59
N MET A 10 40.99 16.88 16.66
CA MET A 10 39.61 16.93 16.16
C MET A 10 39.24 15.74 15.27
N LEU A 11 40.13 15.28 14.38
CA LEU A 11 39.91 14.09 13.56
C LEU A 11 39.81 12.82 14.41
N SER A 12 40.68 12.66 15.41
CA SER A 12 40.58 11.54 16.37
C SER A 12 39.25 11.58 17.15
N LYS A 13 38.78 12.75 17.56
CA LYS A 13 37.44 12.90 18.17
C LYS A 13 36.29 12.59 17.20
N ARG A 14 36.38 12.99 15.94
CA ARG A 14 35.35 12.70 14.92
C ARG A 14 35.24 11.21 14.65
N VAL A 15 36.33 10.52 14.30
CA VAL A 15 36.31 9.06 14.04
C VAL A 15 35.88 8.27 15.28
N ALA A 16 36.27 8.71 16.47
CA ALA A 16 35.77 8.11 17.71
C ALA A 16 34.25 8.30 17.89
N ALA A 17 33.71 9.47 17.57
CA ALA A 17 32.28 9.74 17.60
C ALA A 17 31.51 8.93 16.54
N SER A 18 32.06 8.79 15.32
CA SER A 18 31.45 8.01 14.23
C SER A 18 31.23 6.54 14.62
N LEU A 19 32.26 5.91 15.20
CA LEU A 19 32.17 4.55 15.73
C LEU A 19 31.25 4.46 16.95
N ASP A 20 31.24 5.48 17.82
CA ASP A 20 30.32 5.55 18.98
C ASP A 20 28.86 5.85 18.59
N GLU A 21 28.57 6.06 17.30
CA GLU A 21 27.23 6.15 16.73
C GLU A 21 26.84 4.87 15.99
N LEU A 22 27.73 4.31 15.16
CA LEU A 22 27.49 3.04 14.47
C LEU A 22 27.25 1.87 15.45
N TYR A 23 27.92 1.87 16.62
CA TYR A 23 27.68 0.85 17.66
C TYR A 23 26.38 1.06 18.46
N ARG A 24 25.57 2.10 18.19
CA ARG A 24 24.32 2.33 18.92
C ARG A 24 23.21 1.38 18.49
N GLU A 25 23.15 0.97 17.22
CA GLU A 25 22.10 0.10 16.69
C GLU A 25 22.61 -1.29 16.30
N VAL A 26 21.94 -2.35 16.77
CA VAL A 26 22.25 -3.74 16.38
C VAL A 26 20.96 -4.54 16.15
N GLU A 27 20.66 -4.84 14.89
CA GLU A 27 19.67 -5.83 14.50
C GLU A 27 20.30 -7.24 14.48
N PHE A 28 19.65 -8.21 15.14
CA PHE A 28 20.06 -9.62 15.12
C PHE A 28 19.37 -10.38 14.00
N ARG A 29 20.15 -10.66 12.96
CA ARG A 29 19.93 -11.73 11.98
C ARG A 29 21.09 -12.71 12.09
N PHE A 30 20.81 -14.01 12.12
CA PHE A 30 21.85 -15.00 12.38
C PHE A 30 22.69 -15.25 11.11
N LEU A 31 23.98 -14.94 11.18
CA LEU A 31 25.01 -15.49 10.29
C LEU A 31 25.93 -16.37 11.16
N ASN A 32 26.39 -17.51 10.63
CA ASN A 32 26.93 -18.62 11.43
C ASN A 32 28.07 -18.23 12.40
N LEU A 33 27.72 -18.05 13.69
CA LEU A 33 28.64 -17.73 14.79
C LEU A 33 29.40 -18.96 15.35
N GLU A 34 29.88 -19.79 14.43
CA GLU A 34 30.84 -20.88 14.68
C GLU A 34 32.23 -20.31 15.02
N ASP A 35 32.66 -19.24 14.32
CA ASP A 35 34.05 -18.73 14.39
C ASP A 35 34.45 -18.25 15.80
N GLY A 36 35.52 -18.85 16.31
CA GLY A 36 36.10 -18.60 17.62
C GLY A 36 36.77 -17.24 17.81
N LEU A 37 36.97 -16.44 16.76
CA LEU A 37 37.57 -15.10 16.85
C LEU A 37 36.52 -14.00 17.13
N ALA A 38 35.45 -13.97 16.34
CA ALA A 38 34.29 -13.07 16.56
C ALA A 38 33.74 -13.25 17.99
N LYS A 39 33.62 -14.51 18.41
CA LYS A 39 33.19 -14.97 19.75
C LYS A 39 34.10 -14.50 20.91
N ARG A 40 35.24 -13.85 20.63
CA ARG A 40 36.15 -13.23 21.62
C ARG A 40 36.16 -11.70 21.53
N LEU A 41 36.29 -11.12 20.33
CA LEU A 41 36.33 -9.66 20.14
C LEU A 41 35.00 -9.00 20.54
N TRP A 42 33.89 -9.59 20.10
CA TRP A 42 32.54 -9.12 20.43
C TRP A 42 32.22 -9.26 21.93
N LYS A 43 32.97 -10.10 22.66
CA LYS A 43 32.74 -10.49 24.06
C LYS A 43 33.17 -9.46 25.12
N ARG A 44 33.54 -8.22 24.79
CA ARG A 44 33.75 -7.16 25.82
C ARG A 44 33.53 -5.72 25.37
N ALA A 45 33.95 -5.33 24.17
CA ALA A 45 33.95 -3.91 23.78
C ALA A 45 32.61 -3.39 23.20
N VAL A 46 31.81 -4.28 22.59
CA VAL A 46 30.58 -3.91 21.87
C VAL A 46 29.35 -3.87 22.79
N ALA A 47 29.23 -4.85 23.71
CA ALA A 47 28.03 -5.00 24.55
C ALA A 47 27.77 -3.81 25.50
N ASP A 48 28.80 -3.05 25.88
CA ASP A 48 28.66 -1.82 26.68
C ASP A 48 28.36 -0.57 25.80
N ARG A 49 28.18 -0.71 24.47
CA ARG A 49 27.87 0.40 23.54
C ARG A 49 26.52 0.30 22.83
N VAL A 50 25.97 -0.91 22.67
CA VAL A 50 24.67 -1.12 22.01
C VAL A 50 23.56 -0.43 22.80
N ARG A 51 22.86 0.48 22.12
CA ARG A 51 21.71 1.24 22.65
C ARG A 51 20.37 0.78 22.08
N VAL A 52 20.34 0.13 20.93
CA VAL A 52 19.12 -0.39 20.29
C VAL A 52 19.38 -1.83 19.88
N LEU A 53 18.47 -2.73 20.24
CA LEU A 53 18.51 -4.15 19.95
C LEU A 53 17.22 -4.54 19.22
N SER A 54 17.32 -5.20 18.07
CA SER A 54 16.15 -5.71 17.35
C SER A 54 16.30 -7.21 17.09
N ILE A 55 15.32 -8.01 17.50
CA ILE A 55 15.28 -9.47 17.30
C ILE A 55 14.06 -9.81 16.44
N GLY A 56 14.31 -10.36 15.24
CA GLY A 56 13.26 -10.80 14.29
C GLY A 56 12.70 -12.19 14.59
N PRO A 57 11.57 -12.58 13.97
CA PRO A 57 10.87 -13.84 14.26
C PRO A 57 11.73 -15.08 13.99
N TYR A 58 12.45 -15.08 12.87
CA TYR A 58 13.31 -16.20 12.45
C TYR A 58 14.45 -16.50 13.44
N PHE A 59 14.92 -15.51 14.22
CA PHE A 59 15.96 -15.72 15.23
C PHE A 59 15.58 -16.78 16.27
N VAL A 60 14.28 -16.96 16.55
CA VAL A 60 13.79 -18.00 17.46
C VAL A 60 13.71 -19.35 16.73
N CYS A 61 13.14 -19.38 15.51
CA CYS A 61 13.09 -20.59 14.66
C CYS A 61 14.49 -21.20 14.43
N ASP A 62 15.44 -20.40 13.93
CA ASP A 62 16.77 -20.84 13.53
C ASP A 62 17.56 -21.43 14.72
N ALA A 63 17.32 -20.91 15.93
CA ALA A 63 17.87 -21.47 17.15
C ALA A 63 17.19 -22.80 17.55
N LEU A 64 15.86 -22.86 17.46
CA LEU A 64 15.04 -24.00 17.85
C LEU A 64 15.26 -25.24 16.99
N ASP A 65 15.37 -25.10 15.67
CA ASP A 65 15.54 -26.23 14.75
C ASP A 65 16.89 -26.95 14.91
N SER A 66 17.85 -26.34 15.63
CA SER A 66 19.15 -26.92 15.98
C SER A 66 19.07 -28.00 17.09
N ASN A 67 18.27 -29.04 16.86
CA ASN A 67 17.83 -30.08 17.81
C ASN A 67 18.92 -30.75 18.69
N GLN A 68 20.20 -30.73 18.31
CA GLN A 68 21.31 -31.27 19.13
C GLN A 68 22.14 -30.20 19.86
N SER A 69 21.88 -28.91 19.63
CA SER A 69 22.67 -27.80 20.19
C SER A 69 21.87 -26.77 20.98
N PHE A 70 20.54 -26.68 20.77
CA PHE A 70 19.72 -25.56 21.23
C PHE A 70 19.93 -25.14 22.70
N PRO A 71 19.98 -26.02 23.72
CA PRO A 71 20.22 -25.59 25.11
C PRO A 71 21.58 -24.88 25.31
N ARG A 72 22.61 -25.29 24.57
CA ARG A 72 23.94 -24.67 24.59
C ARG A 72 23.94 -23.34 23.84
N THR A 73 23.26 -23.27 22.70
CA THR A 73 23.12 -22.06 21.87
C THR A 73 22.28 -20.99 22.58
N ALA A 74 21.12 -21.36 23.13
CA ALA A 74 20.28 -20.51 23.97
C ALA A 74 21.04 -19.98 25.20
N GLN A 75 21.82 -20.82 25.88
CA GLN A 75 22.64 -20.37 27.02
C GLN A 75 23.77 -19.41 26.60
N ILE A 76 24.38 -19.60 25.42
CA ILE A 76 25.36 -18.66 24.85
C ILE A 76 24.68 -17.33 24.50
N VAL A 77 23.56 -17.35 23.79
CA VAL A 77 22.76 -16.16 23.43
C VAL A 77 22.33 -15.41 24.69
N ARG A 78 21.73 -16.10 25.67
CA ARG A 78 21.38 -15.57 27.00
C ARG A 78 22.58 -14.90 27.69
N SER A 79 23.76 -15.53 27.64
CA SER A 79 25.00 -14.99 28.24
C SER A 79 25.60 -13.78 27.50
N LEU A 80 25.12 -13.48 26.29
CA LEU A 80 25.50 -12.29 25.52
C LEU A 80 24.44 -11.19 25.66
N LEU A 81 23.16 -11.55 25.52
CA LEU A 81 22.01 -10.68 25.71
C LEU A 81 22.00 -10.03 27.11
N ALA A 82 22.29 -10.80 28.16
CA ALA A 82 22.44 -10.30 29.54
C ALA A 82 23.71 -9.44 29.80
N ARG A 83 24.36 -8.95 28.74
CA ARG A 83 25.54 -8.07 28.81
C ARG A 83 25.32 -6.73 28.13
N PHE A 84 24.18 -6.52 27.48
CA PHE A 84 23.75 -5.22 26.99
C PHE A 84 23.29 -4.34 28.15
N ARG A 85 24.26 -3.73 28.84
CA ARG A 85 24.03 -2.89 30.02
C ARG A 85 23.43 -1.54 29.66
N ASN A 86 23.95 -0.92 28.60
CA ASN A 86 23.61 0.43 28.17
C ASN A 86 22.52 0.45 27.08
N LEU A 87 21.73 -0.62 26.99
CA LEU A 87 20.63 -0.74 26.05
C LEU A 87 19.52 0.26 26.39
N GLU A 88 19.16 1.15 25.46
CA GLU A 88 18.11 2.16 25.58
C GLU A 88 16.82 1.78 24.83
N GLN A 89 16.86 0.92 23.82
CA GLN A 89 15.71 0.46 23.04
C GLN A 89 15.81 -1.05 22.75
N TYR A 90 14.69 -1.76 22.77
CA TYR A 90 14.64 -3.20 22.47
C TYR A 90 13.35 -3.53 21.70
N HIS A 91 13.47 -4.14 20.52
CA HIS A 91 12.36 -4.58 19.70
C HIS A 91 12.39 -6.11 19.57
N ILE A 92 11.28 -6.75 19.93
CA ILE A 92 11.12 -8.20 19.94
C ILE A 92 9.95 -8.55 19.02
N LEU A 93 10.23 -9.19 17.89
CA LEU A 93 9.23 -9.74 16.98
C LEU A 93 9.21 -11.27 17.15
N TRP A 94 8.24 -11.78 17.90
CA TRP A 94 8.08 -13.21 18.20
C TRP A 94 6.75 -13.79 17.66
N HIS A 95 6.29 -13.26 16.53
CA HIS A 95 5.21 -13.88 15.76
C HIS A 95 5.75 -15.10 15.00
N GLU A 96 5.22 -16.28 15.32
CA GLU A 96 5.45 -17.49 14.52
C GLU A 96 4.10 -18.16 14.32
N ARG A 97 3.76 -18.44 13.06
CA ARG A 97 3.05 -19.68 12.76
C ARG A 97 4.13 -20.64 12.28
N PRO A 98 4.41 -21.76 12.99
CA PRO A 98 5.16 -22.84 12.35
C PRO A 98 4.38 -23.24 11.09
N SER A 99 5.11 -23.34 9.98
CA SER A 99 4.57 -23.67 8.66
C SER A 99 3.73 -24.96 8.73
N ALA A 100 2.81 -25.14 7.78
CA ALA A 100 1.96 -26.33 7.76
C ALA A 100 2.78 -27.64 7.82
N THR A 101 3.98 -27.63 7.24
CA THR A 101 4.99 -28.70 7.28
C THR A 101 5.49 -28.98 8.69
N LEU A 102 5.95 -27.97 9.44
CA LEU A 102 6.48 -28.15 10.81
C LEU A 102 5.43 -28.76 11.76
N ARG A 103 4.17 -28.35 11.63
CA ARG A 103 3.04 -28.90 12.41
C ARG A 103 2.81 -30.41 12.21
N SER A 104 3.34 -31.00 11.13
CA SER A 104 3.24 -32.44 10.83
C SER A 104 4.49 -33.24 11.23
N ILE A 105 5.65 -32.58 11.37
CA ILE A 105 6.95 -33.23 11.63
C ILE A 105 7.30 -33.17 13.12
N VAL A 106 6.95 -32.08 13.82
CA VAL A 106 7.21 -31.91 15.26
C VAL A 106 5.88 -31.88 16.02
N PRO A 107 5.51 -32.93 16.78
CA PRO A 107 4.30 -32.91 17.59
C PRO A 107 4.48 -31.94 18.76
N LYS A 108 3.78 -30.79 18.72
CA LYS A 108 3.72 -29.73 19.76
C LYS A 108 5.05 -29.44 20.46
N TYR A 109 5.70 -28.32 20.13
CA TYR A 109 6.81 -27.77 20.93
C TYR A 109 6.48 -27.85 22.43
N ASP A 110 7.31 -28.58 23.17
CA ASP A 110 7.08 -28.79 24.60
C ASP A 110 7.17 -27.45 25.36
N PHE A 111 6.47 -27.36 26.49
CA PHE A 111 6.46 -26.19 27.36
C PHE A 111 7.89 -25.77 27.77
N SER A 112 8.79 -26.74 27.97
CA SER A 112 10.22 -26.51 28.20
C SER A 112 10.89 -25.66 27.10
N THR A 113 10.45 -25.80 25.85
CA THR A 113 11.03 -25.15 24.67
C THR A 113 10.61 -23.68 24.58
N LEU A 114 9.32 -23.39 24.84
CA LEU A 114 8.83 -22.01 24.97
C LEU A 114 9.45 -21.30 26.19
N CYS A 115 9.64 -22.02 27.32
CA CYS A 115 10.38 -21.49 28.47
C CYS A 115 11.87 -21.22 28.18
N LEU A 116 12.53 -22.00 27.32
CA LEU A 116 13.90 -21.74 26.89
C LEU A 116 13.99 -20.52 25.96
N ALA A 117 13.05 -20.39 25.02
CA ALA A 117 12.96 -19.22 24.15
C ALA A 117 12.74 -17.93 24.95
N SER A 118 11.75 -17.92 25.85
CA SER A 118 11.44 -16.75 26.67
C SER A 118 12.59 -16.39 27.63
N THR A 119 13.27 -17.37 28.25
CA THR A 119 14.36 -17.08 29.19
C THR A 119 15.66 -16.61 28.54
N PHE A 120 15.82 -16.72 27.21
CA PHE A 120 16.85 -15.97 26.49
C PHE A 120 16.34 -14.61 26.00
N LEU A 121 15.11 -14.49 25.47
CA LEU A 121 14.55 -13.21 25.04
C LEU A 121 14.40 -12.20 26.19
N ALA A 122 14.11 -12.70 27.40
CA ALA A 122 14.05 -11.90 28.63
C ALA A 122 15.43 -11.59 29.25
N ALA A 123 16.52 -12.14 28.71
CA ALA A 123 17.86 -11.97 29.27
C ALA A 123 18.33 -10.50 29.35
N PRO A 124 18.13 -9.64 28.33
CA PRO A 124 18.49 -8.22 28.40
C PRO A 124 17.83 -7.50 29.57
N PHE A 125 16.60 -7.86 29.93
CA PHE A 125 15.85 -7.19 31.01
C PHE A 125 16.55 -7.27 32.38
N SER A 126 17.38 -8.30 32.60
CA SER A 126 18.19 -8.44 33.82
C SER A 126 19.42 -7.52 33.88
N SER A 127 19.81 -6.94 32.74
CA SER A 127 21.04 -6.14 32.59
C SER A 127 20.79 -4.70 32.10
N ALA A 128 19.71 -4.47 31.37
CA ALA A 128 19.39 -3.22 30.68
C ALA A 128 18.76 -2.19 31.64
N GLN A 129 19.54 -1.74 32.63
CA GLN A 129 19.15 -0.67 33.57
C GLN A 129 18.88 0.67 32.87
N TYR A 130 19.26 0.78 31.59
CA TYR A 130 19.12 1.95 30.74
C TYR A 130 17.96 1.85 29.74
N LEU A 131 17.17 0.76 29.75
CA LEU A 131 16.12 0.52 28.74
C LEU A 131 15.00 1.55 28.85
N ARG A 132 14.86 2.39 27.82
CA ARG A 132 13.87 3.47 27.69
C ARG A 132 12.71 3.07 26.78
N ILE A 133 12.95 2.35 25.69
CA ILE A 133 11.91 1.91 24.74
C ILE A 133 11.88 0.38 24.66
N LEU A 134 10.69 -0.22 24.73
CA LEU A 134 10.50 -1.66 24.53
C LEU A 134 9.31 -1.90 23.60
N THR A 135 9.57 -2.48 22.44
CA THR A 135 8.55 -2.96 21.50
C THR A 135 8.48 -4.48 21.55
N VAL A 136 7.27 -5.04 21.67
CA VAL A 136 7.02 -6.48 21.70
C VAL A 136 5.85 -6.79 20.78
N GLU A 137 6.09 -7.61 19.76
CA GLU A 137 5.04 -8.18 18.91
C GLU A 137 5.05 -9.70 19.04
N CYS A 138 3.99 -10.27 19.63
CA CYS A 138 3.91 -11.70 19.93
C CYS A 138 2.45 -12.16 20.06
N SER A 139 2.22 -13.46 20.32
CA SER A 139 0.93 -13.98 20.78
C SER A 139 0.81 -13.90 22.31
N LEU A 140 -0.40 -13.97 22.84
CA LEU A 140 -0.66 -13.70 24.27
C LEU A 140 0.00 -14.74 25.21
N ASP A 141 0.03 -16.00 24.82
CA ASP A 141 0.76 -17.09 25.48
C ASP A 141 2.27 -16.81 25.55
N LYS A 142 2.89 -16.36 24.45
CA LYS A 142 4.29 -15.95 24.41
C LYS A 142 4.57 -14.74 25.31
N ALA A 143 3.59 -13.84 25.44
CA ALA A 143 3.69 -12.67 26.31
C ALA A 143 3.74 -13.05 27.81
N GLU A 144 3.04 -14.11 28.23
CA GLU A 144 3.12 -14.66 29.60
C GLU A 144 4.57 -14.94 30.01
N HIS A 145 5.28 -15.67 29.16
CA HIS A 145 6.62 -16.16 29.45
C HIS A 145 7.69 -15.08 29.24
N LEU A 146 7.46 -14.11 28.35
CA LEU A 146 8.39 -13.02 28.05
C LEU A 146 8.32 -11.88 29.08
N LEU A 147 7.11 -11.50 29.50
CA LEU A 147 6.84 -10.32 30.33
C LEU A 147 6.54 -10.75 31.79
N LEU A 148 7.52 -11.45 32.37
CA LEU A 148 7.46 -11.99 33.72
C LEU A 148 7.29 -10.88 34.80
N PRO A 149 6.43 -11.09 35.82
CA PRO A 149 6.19 -10.14 36.94
C PRO A 149 7.41 -9.73 37.76
N THR A 150 8.51 -10.47 37.67
CA THR A 150 9.76 -10.23 38.40
C THR A 150 10.69 -9.27 37.67
N ILE A 151 10.40 -8.92 36.41
CA ILE A 151 11.18 -7.97 35.63
C ILE A 151 10.86 -6.54 36.09
N VAL A 152 11.90 -5.78 36.44
CA VAL A 152 11.83 -4.36 36.76
C VAL A 152 12.73 -3.59 35.80
N LEU A 153 12.15 -2.69 35.00
CA LEU A 153 12.87 -1.85 34.04
C LEU A 153 12.86 -0.40 34.54
N PRO A 154 13.85 0.01 35.36
CA PRO A 154 13.80 1.23 36.17
C PRO A 154 14.00 2.54 35.38
N ARG A 155 13.95 2.48 34.05
CA ARG A 155 14.05 3.62 33.12
C ARG A 155 13.11 3.51 31.91
N LEU A 156 12.17 2.55 31.89
CA LEU A 156 11.30 2.37 30.73
C LEU A 156 10.36 3.56 30.58
N GLU A 157 10.51 4.33 29.51
CA GLU A 157 9.74 5.52 29.15
C GLU A 157 8.70 5.24 28.06
N GLU A 158 8.92 4.27 27.18
CA GLU A 158 7.97 3.87 26.14
C GLU A 158 7.84 2.34 26.05
N PHE A 159 6.60 1.85 26.04
CA PHE A 159 6.27 0.44 25.84
C PHE A 159 5.23 0.29 24.73
N ILE A 160 5.53 -0.55 23.75
CA ILE A 160 4.68 -0.84 22.60
C ILE A 160 4.43 -2.36 22.59
N LEU A 161 3.19 -2.78 22.82
CA LEU A 161 2.79 -4.19 22.84
C LEU A 161 1.77 -4.45 21.73
N CYS A 162 2.13 -5.32 20.79
CA CYS A 162 1.34 -5.71 19.63
C CYS A 162 0.98 -7.19 19.71
N ILE A 163 -0.19 -7.52 20.26
CA ILE A 163 -0.64 -8.92 20.36
C ILE A 163 -1.27 -9.37 19.03
N ARG A 164 -0.75 -10.45 18.44
CA ARG A 164 -1.22 -11.00 17.16
C ARG A 164 -1.55 -12.49 17.26
N ASP A 165 -2.26 -12.96 16.22
CA ASP A 165 -2.85 -14.29 16.05
C ASP A 165 -4.21 -14.47 16.74
N ASP A 166 -5.04 -15.35 16.16
CA ASP A 166 -6.46 -15.53 16.50
C ASP A 166 -6.74 -16.91 17.12
N HIS A 167 -5.70 -17.60 17.62
CA HIS A 167 -5.87 -18.89 18.29
C HIS A 167 -6.62 -18.72 19.61
N ALA A 168 -7.93 -19.05 19.57
CA ALA A 168 -8.84 -19.10 20.70
C ALA A 168 -8.46 -20.24 21.67
N GLY A 169 -7.37 -20.03 22.41
CA GLY A 169 -7.07 -20.76 23.64
C GLY A 169 -8.07 -20.43 24.74
N ASP A 170 -7.82 -20.97 25.93
CA ASP A 170 -8.68 -20.78 27.09
C ASP A 170 -8.80 -19.28 27.45
N LEU A 171 -10.05 -18.79 27.53
CA LEU A 171 -10.35 -17.40 27.85
C LEU A 171 -9.97 -17.07 29.31
N ASP A 172 -10.06 -18.05 30.21
CA ASP A 172 -9.67 -17.88 31.61
C ASP A 172 -8.14 -17.75 31.73
N ALA A 173 -7.39 -18.51 30.92
CA ALA A 173 -5.94 -18.36 30.81
C ALA A 173 -5.55 -16.99 30.22
N ALA A 174 -6.27 -16.50 29.21
CA ALA A 174 -6.02 -15.16 28.67
C ALA A 174 -6.22 -14.06 29.73
N GLY A 175 -7.28 -14.14 30.53
CA GLY A 175 -7.51 -13.25 31.66
C GLY A 175 -6.41 -13.36 32.74
N TYR A 176 -5.95 -14.58 33.04
CA TYR A 176 -4.84 -14.83 33.95
C TYR A 176 -3.55 -14.15 33.50
N ILE A 177 -3.15 -14.33 32.23
CA ILE A 177 -1.94 -13.73 31.65
C ILE A 177 -2.00 -12.21 31.73
N MET A 178 -3.15 -11.61 31.42
CA MET A 178 -3.35 -10.16 31.50
C MET A 178 -3.15 -9.61 32.92
N VAL A 179 -3.79 -10.21 33.92
CA VAL A 179 -3.75 -9.73 35.32
C VAL A 179 -2.41 -10.08 35.99
N HIS A 180 -1.97 -11.32 35.86
CA HIS A 180 -0.86 -11.84 36.64
C HIS A 180 0.51 -11.64 36.01
N HIS A 181 0.60 -11.44 34.69
CA HIS A 181 1.84 -11.20 33.97
C HIS A 181 1.90 -9.76 33.43
N LEU A 182 1.08 -9.41 32.43
CA LEU A 182 1.15 -8.12 31.75
C LEU A 182 0.94 -6.92 32.68
N ALA A 183 -0.12 -6.93 33.49
CA ALA A 183 -0.41 -5.82 34.41
C ALA A 183 0.67 -5.67 35.49
N ARG A 184 1.21 -6.79 36.01
CA ARG A 184 2.31 -6.75 37.00
C ARG A 184 3.61 -6.22 36.40
N PHE A 185 3.99 -6.68 35.22
CA PHE A 185 5.14 -6.17 34.47
C PHE A 185 5.02 -4.66 34.24
N LEU A 186 3.86 -4.19 33.76
CA LEU A 186 3.59 -2.77 33.56
C LEU A 186 3.65 -1.99 34.88
N ASN A 187 3.02 -2.49 35.94
CA ASN A 187 3.04 -1.85 37.26
C ASN A 187 4.46 -1.74 37.86
N ASN A 188 5.43 -2.54 37.44
CA ASN A 188 6.84 -2.35 37.83
C ASN A 188 7.48 -1.09 37.18
N THR A 189 6.90 -0.56 36.10
CA THR A 189 7.38 0.63 35.36
C THR A 189 6.60 1.92 35.69
N HIS A 190 5.75 1.89 36.73
CA HIS A 190 4.88 3.01 37.16
C HIS A 190 5.60 4.35 37.44
N ARG A 191 6.93 4.31 37.69
CA ARG A 191 7.76 5.49 37.99
C ARG A 191 8.46 6.09 36.78
N THR A 192 8.30 5.52 35.59
CA THR A 192 9.08 5.95 34.42
C THR A 192 8.28 5.98 33.12
N LEU A 193 7.24 5.15 32.98
CA LEU A 193 6.53 5.02 31.71
C LEU A 193 5.84 6.33 31.32
N ARG A 194 6.20 6.85 30.15
CA ARG A 194 5.67 8.07 29.54
C ARG A 194 4.75 7.79 28.37
N SER A 195 5.01 6.71 27.63
CA SER A 195 4.23 6.30 26.46
C SER A 195 3.86 4.83 26.56
N PHE A 196 2.57 4.52 26.44
CA PHE A 196 2.06 3.16 26.37
C PHE A 196 1.25 2.97 25.10
N SER A 197 1.71 2.10 24.20
CA SER A 197 0.95 1.66 23.04
C SER A 197 0.56 0.20 23.20
N PHE A 198 -0.72 -0.11 23.04
CA PHE A 198 -1.28 -1.44 23.06
C PHE A 198 -2.12 -1.65 21.80
N GLU A 199 -1.70 -2.57 20.94
CA GLU A 199 -2.42 -3.00 19.74
C GLU A 199 -2.69 -4.51 19.82
N THR A 200 -3.87 -4.94 19.37
CA THR A 200 -4.22 -6.36 19.37
C THR A 200 -5.11 -6.74 18.19
N SER A 201 -4.96 -7.96 17.65
CA SER A 201 -5.94 -8.57 16.73
C SER A 201 -6.97 -9.44 17.44
N LEU A 202 -6.68 -9.91 18.65
CA LEU A 202 -7.49 -10.87 19.40
C LEU A 202 -8.87 -10.32 19.77
N SER A 203 -9.90 -11.10 19.46
CA SER A 203 -11.24 -10.92 20.04
C SER A 203 -11.29 -11.51 21.46
N THR A 204 -10.61 -10.87 22.41
CA THR A 204 -10.59 -11.25 23.83
C THR A 204 -10.94 -10.04 24.70
N ASP A 205 -11.55 -10.27 25.86
CA ASP A 205 -11.80 -9.22 26.85
C ASP A 205 -10.47 -8.75 27.47
N PHE A 206 -10.09 -7.50 27.24
CA PHE A 206 -8.88 -6.88 27.80
C PHE A 206 -9.14 -6.05 29.07
N SER A 207 -10.37 -5.95 29.55
CA SER A 207 -10.68 -5.22 30.79
C SER A 207 -9.99 -5.76 32.05
N PRO A 208 -9.68 -7.07 32.19
CA PRO A 208 -8.84 -7.56 33.28
C PRO A 208 -7.44 -6.92 33.32
N LEU A 209 -6.84 -6.60 32.16
CA LEU A 209 -5.58 -5.85 32.08
C LEU A 209 -5.76 -4.45 32.67
N PHE A 210 -6.70 -3.66 32.14
CA PHE A 210 -6.87 -2.27 32.54
C PHE A 210 -7.35 -2.09 33.98
N SER A 211 -8.16 -3.02 34.51
CA SER A 211 -8.54 -3.05 35.93
C SER A 211 -7.38 -3.38 36.88
N ALA A 212 -6.32 -4.02 36.39
CA ALA A 212 -5.14 -4.39 37.17
C ALA A 212 -3.97 -3.39 37.03
N LEU A 213 -4.07 -2.39 36.15
CA LEU A 213 -3.07 -1.33 35.98
C LEU A 213 -3.22 -0.25 37.06
N GLY A 214 -2.10 0.09 37.72
CA GLY A 214 -2.01 1.14 38.73
C GLY A 214 -1.82 2.54 38.15
N PHE A 215 -1.35 3.47 38.99
CA PHE A 215 -1.05 4.85 38.58
C PHE A 215 0.40 5.03 38.12
N PHE A 216 0.57 5.59 36.93
CA PHE A 216 1.83 5.86 36.24
C PHE A 216 2.09 7.37 36.23
N ALA A 217 2.94 7.85 37.13
CA ALA A 217 3.06 9.29 37.46
C ALA A 217 3.65 10.18 36.34
N HIS A 218 4.10 9.60 35.23
CA HIS A 218 4.70 10.31 34.09
C HIS A 218 4.05 9.96 32.74
N LEU A 219 2.93 9.21 32.74
CA LEU A 219 2.29 8.68 31.53
C LEU A 219 1.62 9.80 30.73
N SER A 220 2.36 10.42 29.83
CA SER A 220 1.87 11.51 28.97
C SER A 220 1.28 11.04 27.64
N SER A 221 1.46 9.78 27.25
CA SER A 221 0.97 9.23 25.98
C SER A 221 0.35 7.84 26.14
N VAL A 222 -0.88 7.65 25.66
CA VAL A 222 -1.55 6.35 25.57
C VAL A 222 -2.12 6.14 24.17
N THR A 223 -1.80 5.00 23.57
CA THR A 223 -2.37 4.54 22.30
C THR A 223 -2.99 3.16 22.50
N LEU A 224 -4.31 3.03 22.43
CA LEU A 224 -5.01 1.74 22.44
C LEU A 224 -5.59 1.47 21.06
N SER A 225 -5.36 0.27 20.53
CA SER A 225 -5.79 -0.17 19.20
C SER A 225 -6.42 -1.56 19.32
N ILE A 226 -7.73 -1.59 19.57
CA ILE A 226 -8.47 -2.78 20.03
C ILE A 226 -9.50 -3.19 18.96
N PRO A 227 -9.66 -4.49 18.65
CA PRO A 227 -10.62 -4.97 17.68
C PRO A 227 -12.01 -4.97 18.31
N THR A 228 -13.00 -4.46 17.58
CA THR A 228 -14.31 -4.11 18.15
C THR A 228 -15.39 -5.14 17.81
N SER A 229 -14.99 -6.41 17.78
CA SER A 229 -15.84 -7.57 17.52
C SER A 229 -16.57 -8.03 18.79
N ASP A 230 -17.77 -7.46 18.97
CA ASP A 230 -18.82 -7.92 19.89
C ASP A 230 -19.00 -9.46 19.84
N PRO A 231 -18.86 -10.20 20.97
CA PRO A 231 -18.95 -9.72 22.36
C PRO A 231 -17.67 -9.18 23.03
N HIS A 232 -16.50 -9.27 22.39
CA HIS A 232 -15.20 -9.20 23.06
C HIS A 232 -14.63 -7.78 23.27
N LEU A 233 -15.49 -6.77 23.44
CA LEU A 233 -15.06 -5.40 23.76
C LEU A 233 -14.62 -5.22 25.22
N GLY A 234 -15.06 -6.11 26.11
CA GLY A 234 -14.82 -6.00 27.56
C GLY A 234 -15.64 -4.89 28.24
N ASP A 235 -15.56 -4.86 29.57
CA ASP A 235 -16.17 -3.78 30.38
C ASP A 235 -15.44 -2.44 30.16
N PRO A 236 -16.07 -1.42 29.56
CA PRO A 236 -15.45 -0.10 29.35
C PRO A 236 -15.12 0.61 30.68
N SER A 237 -15.68 0.19 31.81
CA SER A 237 -15.40 0.77 33.13
C SER A 237 -13.96 0.55 33.57
N ALA A 238 -13.30 -0.53 33.11
CA ALA A 238 -11.89 -0.79 33.37
C ALA A 238 -10.98 0.24 32.65
N VAL A 239 -11.19 0.44 31.35
CA VAL A 239 -10.46 1.44 30.55
C VAL A 239 -10.78 2.85 31.04
N LYS A 240 -12.05 3.12 31.42
CA LYS A 240 -12.42 4.37 32.07
C LYS A 240 -11.64 4.59 33.37
N GLY A 241 -11.60 3.61 34.27
CA GLY A 241 -10.88 3.71 35.54
C GLY A 241 -9.40 4.02 35.32
N PHE A 242 -8.76 3.32 34.37
CA PHE A 242 -7.40 3.61 33.95
C PHE A 242 -7.23 5.04 33.38
N LEU A 243 -8.14 5.53 32.52
CA LEU A 243 -8.05 6.89 31.97
C LEU A 243 -8.34 7.98 33.03
N GLN A 244 -9.24 7.73 33.98
CA GLN A 244 -9.48 8.63 35.12
C GLN A 244 -8.28 8.71 36.05
N LEU A 245 -7.57 7.59 36.26
CA LEU A 245 -6.38 7.54 37.09
C LEU A 245 -5.21 8.35 36.52
N HIS A 246 -5.21 8.64 35.21
CA HIS A 246 -4.14 9.36 34.51
C HIS A 246 -4.57 10.70 33.90
N SER A 247 -5.75 11.22 34.25
CA SER A 247 -6.33 12.37 33.54
C SER A 247 -5.51 13.66 33.66
N ASP A 248 -4.76 13.81 34.76
CA ASP A 248 -3.95 15.00 35.02
C ASP A 248 -2.59 14.98 34.29
N VAL A 249 -2.10 13.78 33.92
CA VAL A 249 -0.76 13.56 33.33
C VAL A 249 -0.79 13.29 31.81
N LEU A 250 -1.92 12.83 31.26
CA LEU A 250 -2.05 12.50 29.85
C LEU A 250 -2.05 13.75 28.94
N GLU A 251 -1.01 13.86 28.11
CA GLU A 251 -0.88 14.87 27.05
C GLU A 251 -1.44 14.39 25.71
N ARG A 252 -1.33 13.09 25.41
CA ARG A 252 -1.62 12.48 24.12
C ARG A 252 -2.43 11.20 24.29
N LEU A 253 -3.65 11.15 23.74
CA LEU A 253 -4.52 9.98 23.81
C LEU A 253 -4.99 9.54 22.42
N SER A 254 -4.71 8.30 22.03
CA SER A 254 -5.15 7.69 20.78
C SER A 254 -5.97 6.42 21.07
N LEU A 255 -7.28 6.45 20.83
CA LEU A 255 -8.16 5.28 20.98
C LEU A 255 -8.70 4.87 19.62
N ARG A 256 -8.22 3.74 19.09
CA ARG A 256 -8.57 3.18 17.78
C ARG A 256 -9.39 1.91 17.97
N GLY A 257 -10.52 1.85 17.28
CA GLY A 257 -11.40 0.69 17.29
C GLY A 257 -11.55 0.10 15.89
N PHE A 258 -10.96 -1.06 15.63
CA PHE A 258 -11.05 -1.71 14.33
C PHE A 258 -12.28 -2.61 14.24
N CYS A 259 -13.25 -2.23 13.40
CA CYS A 259 -14.34 -3.13 13.00
C CYS A 259 -13.87 -3.97 11.79
N THR A 260 -13.40 -5.19 12.01
CA THR A 260 -13.07 -6.14 10.92
C THR A 260 -14.29 -6.44 10.04
N ASN A 261 -15.49 -6.47 10.64
CA ASN A 261 -16.77 -6.58 9.93
C ASN A 261 -17.49 -5.23 9.84
N ILE A 262 -17.49 -4.62 8.64
CA ILE A 262 -18.08 -3.29 8.35
C ILE A 262 -19.62 -3.28 8.45
N SER A 263 -20.26 -4.45 8.40
CA SER A 263 -21.72 -4.62 8.33
C SER A 263 -22.42 -4.74 9.69
N ARG A 264 -23.11 -3.65 10.07
CA ARG A 264 -24.22 -3.55 11.06
C ARG A 264 -23.92 -3.33 12.55
N ARG A 265 -22.69 -3.48 13.09
CA ARG A 265 -22.43 -3.33 14.56
C ARG A 265 -21.65 -2.09 15.06
N THR A 266 -21.35 -1.08 14.21
CA THR A 266 -20.47 0.06 14.60
C THR A 266 -20.83 0.72 15.93
N GLY A 267 -22.13 0.93 16.18
CA GLY A 267 -22.64 1.61 17.37
C GLY A 267 -22.34 0.94 18.72
N MET A 268 -21.72 -0.24 18.75
CA MET A 268 -21.18 -0.83 19.98
C MET A 268 -19.76 -0.35 20.27
N ALA A 269 -18.89 -0.25 19.26
CA ALA A 269 -17.58 0.41 19.39
C ALA A 269 -17.73 1.89 19.78
N ASP A 270 -18.68 2.58 19.12
CA ASP A 270 -18.95 3.99 19.36
C ASP A 270 -19.54 4.23 20.77
N ARG A 271 -20.29 3.27 21.34
CA ARG A 271 -20.76 3.27 22.75
C ARG A 271 -19.68 2.90 23.75
N TRP A 272 -18.84 1.91 23.45
CA TRP A 272 -17.78 1.48 24.34
C TRP A 272 -16.79 2.63 24.57
N LEU A 273 -16.32 3.30 23.51
CA LEU A 273 -15.53 4.53 23.67
C LEU A 273 -16.27 5.65 24.41
N SER A 274 -17.58 5.81 24.17
CA SER A 274 -18.40 6.75 24.95
C SER A 274 -18.31 6.44 26.43
N GLN A 275 -18.44 5.17 26.83
CA GLN A 275 -18.38 4.73 28.22
C GLN A 275 -16.96 4.87 28.81
N CYS A 276 -15.92 4.57 28.05
CA CYS A 276 -14.52 4.78 28.45
C CYS A 276 -14.20 6.26 28.75
N LEU A 277 -14.81 7.20 28.03
CA LEU A 277 -14.52 8.64 28.12
C LEU A 277 -15.54 9.44 28.95
N THR A 278 -16.70 8.87 29.30
CA THR A 278 -17.76 9.61 30.01
C THR A 278 -17.39 9.89 31.46
N GLY A 279 -17.08 11.15 31.76
CA GLY A 279 -16.66 11.60 33.09
C GLY A 279 -15.16 11.48 33.35
N VAL A 280 -14.34 11.58 32.30
CA VAL A 280 -12.87 11.65 32.40
C VAL A 280 -12.40 13.07 32.07
N THR A 281 -11.92 13.79 33.09
CA THR A 281 -11.52 15.20 33.03
C THR A 281 -10.02 15.36 32.79
N PHE A 282 -9.59 15.35 31.52
CA PHE A 282 -8.17 15.57 31.21
C PHE A 282 -7.75 17.02 31.44
N ALA A 283 -6.58 17.24 32.06
CA ALA A 283 -6.07 18.58 32.44
C ALA A 283 -4.82 19.04 31.64
N SER A 284 -4.24 18.14 30.86
CA SER A 284 -2.95 18.31 30.17
C SER A 284 -3.00 17.90 28.68
N LEU A 285 -4.18 17.54 28.15
CA LEU A 285 -4.35 16.82 26.89
C LEU A 285 -4.24 17.75 25.67
N ASN A 286 -3.05 17.81 25.09
CA ASN A 286 -2.78 18.55 23.84
C ASN A 286 -3.16 17.78 22.56
N THR A 287 -3.26 16.44 22.60
CA THR A 287 -3.55 15.61 21.43
C THR A 287 -4.58 14.52 21.72
N LEU A 288 -5.66 14.46 20.94
CA LEU A 288 -6.71 13.44 21.02
C LEU A 288 -6.97 12.82 19.66
N ASN A 289 -6.89 11.49 19.54
CA ASN A 289 -7.05 10.74 18.29
C ASN A 289 -8.03 9.56 18.46
N LEU A 290 -9.29 9.77 18.07
CA LEU A 290 -10.38 8.81 18.23
C LEU A 290 -10.67 8.14 16.87
N GLY A 291 -10.00 7.00 16.66
CA GLY A 291 -9.95 6.26 15.40
C GLY A 291 -11.09 5.26 15.18
N THR A 292 -12.13 5.24 16.02
CA THR A 292 -13.39 4.55 15.70
C THR A 292 -14.07 5.21 14.49
N SER A 293 -15.13 4.57 14.03
CA SER A 293 -15.82 5.04 12.86
C SER A 293 -16.68 6.29 13.12
N PHE A 294 -17.55 6.32 14.15
CA PHE A 294 -18.67 7.26 14.22
C PHE A 294 -19.07 7.66 15.66
N LEU A 295 -18.26 8.47 16.34
CA LEU A 295 -18.59 8.93 17.69
C LEU A 295 -19.84 9.85 17.74
N PRO A 296 -20.67 9.73 18.80
CA PRO A 296 -21.69 10.72 19.12
C PRO A 296 -21.07 12.08 19.46
N SER A 297 -21.75 13.17 19.07
CA SER A 297 -21.34 14.54 19.40
C SER A 297 -21.26 14.82 20.90
N ASP A 298 -22.02 14.06 21.70
CA ASP A 298 -22.01 14.15 23.16
C ASP A 298 -20.69 13.65 23.78
N VAL A 299 -20.03 12.67 23.15
CA VAL A 299 -18.70 12.17 23.57
C VAL A 299 -17.62 13.21 23.25
N ILE A 300 -17.76 13.87 22.09
CA ILE A 300 -16.90 15.00 21.74
C ILE A 300 -17.09 16.10 22.79
N LEU A 301 -18.33 16.54 23.04
CA LEU A 301 -18.65 17.53 24.09
C LEU A 301 -18.07 17.18 25.47
N LEU A 302 -18.06 15.90 25.87
CA LEU A 302 -17.48 15.45 27.13
C LEU A 302 -15.96 15.69 27.17
N CYS A 303 -15.21 15.26 26.15
CA CYS A 303 -13.76 15.52 26.08
C CYS A 303 -13.43 17.01 25.86
N VAL A 304 -14.29 17.72 25.14
CA VAL A 304 -14.04 19.09 24.63
C VAL A 304 -14.38 20.19 25.63
N ARG A 305 -15.31 19.95 26.57
CA ARG A 305 -15.68 20.94 27.60
C ARG A 305 -14.63 21.16 28.68
N GLN A 306 -13.59 20.33 28.73
CA GLN A 306 -12.79 20.14 29.94
C GLN A 306 -11.32 20.57 29.77
N ASP A 307 -10.76 20.56 28.56
CA ASP A 307 -9.40 21.05 28.30
C ASP A 307 -9.35 22.15 27.22
N LYS A 308 -8.77 23.31 27.57
CA LYS A 308 -8.52 24.44 26.67
C LYS A 308 -7.17 24.35 25.95
N ARG A 309 -6.34 23.34 26.27
CA ARG A 309 -4.99 23.10 25.74
C ARG A 309 -4.97 22.12 24.56
N LEU A 310 -6.11 21.55 24.17
CA LEU A 310 -6.18 20.60 23.06
C LEU A 310 -5.81 21.30 21.74
N GLU A 311 -4.60 21.03 21.24
CA GLU A 311 -4.06 21.59 20.00
C GLU A 311 -4.36 20.70 18.78
N THR A 312 -4.32 19.38 18.95
CA THR A 312 -4.57 18.40 17.88
C THR A 312 -5.76 17.50 18.21
N LEU A 313 -6.77 17.52 17.35
CA LEU A 313 -7.93 16.62 17.41
C LEU A 313 -8.03 15.82 16.11
N SER A 314 -8.07 14.50 16.23
CA SER A 314 -8.40 13.55 15.17
C SER A 314 -9.61 12.73 15.61
N VAL A 315 -10.70 12.70 14.84
CA VAL A 315 -11.94 12.04 15.27
C VAL A 315 -12.81 11.53 14.12
N GLY A 316 -13.31 10.30 14.25
CA GLY A 316 -14.37 9.74 13.41
C GLY A 316 -15.75 10.25 13.80
N VAL A 317 -16.45 10.95 12.90
CA VAL A 317 -17.80 11.49 13.15
C VAL A 317 -18.83 11.00 12.14
N THR A 318 -20.00 10.60 12.63
CA THR A 318 -21.13 10.17 11.80
C THR A 318 -21.59 11.29 10.88
N CYS A 319 -21.63 12.51 11.42
CA CYS A 319 -22.17 13.70 10.78
C CYS A 319 -21.23 14.88 10.98
N LEU A 320 -20.94 15.60 9.91
CA LEU A 320 -20.47 16.98 10.01
C LEU A 320 -21.68 17.91 9.77
N CYS A 321 -22.00 18.76 10.73
CA CYS A 321 -23.00 19.83 10.61
C CYS A 321 -22.40 21.14 11.12
N PRO A 322 -22.97 22.31 10.79
CA PRO A 322 -22.36 23.59 11.16
C PRO A 322 -22.25 23.77 12.67
N GLU A 323 -23.22 23.26 13.44
CA GLU A 323 -23.19 23.33 14.91
C GLU A 323 -22.10 22.44 15.53
N LEU A 324 -21.64 21.38 14.84
CA LEU A 324 -20.47 20.64 15.27
C LEU A 324 -19.19 21.48 15.07
N VAL A 325 -19.13 22.28 14.01
CA VAL A 325 -17.98 23.17 13.77
C VAL A 325 -18.01 24.36 14.75
N ASP A 326 -19.17 24.97 15.00
CA ASP A 326 -19.32 26.00 16.03
C ASP A 326 -18.94 25.47 17.41
N MET A 327 -19.47 24.30 17.81
CA MET A 327 -19.16 23.71 19.11
C MET A 327 -17.65 23.46 19.26
N LEU A 328 -16.99 22.95 18.21
CA LEU A 328 -15.53 22.78 18.20
C LEU A 328 -14.78 24.12 18.25
N ALA A 329 -15.23 25.17 17.55
CA ALA A 329 -14.57 26.47 17.56
C ALA A 329 -14.80 27.28 18.86
N GLU A 330 -15.99 27.18 19.44
CA GLU A 330 -16.41 27.79 20.71
C GLU A 330 -15.67 27.16 21.90
N HIS A 331 -15.60 25.82 21.93
CA HIS A 331 -15.04 25.09 23.07
C HIS A 331 -13.54 24.77 22.90
N LEU A 332 -13.02 24.65 21.67
CA LEU A 332 -11.59 24.45 21.37
C LEU A 332 -10.97 25.62 20.56
N PRO A 333 -11.05 26.89 21.00
CA PRO A 333 -10.44 28.01 20.28
C PRO A 333 -8.91 27.86 20.16
N GLY A 334 -8.28 27.08 21.05
CA GLY A 334 -6.85 26.74 21.02
C GLY A 334 -6.42 25.75 19.94
N LEU A 335 -7.36 25.04 19.29
CA LEU A 335 -7.05 23.95 18.36
C LEU A 335 -6.28 24.45 17.14
N THR A 336 -5.12 23.84 16.86
CA THR A 336 -4.24 24.17 15.72
C THR A 336 -4.36 23.15 14.58
N LYS A 337 -4.76 21.91 14.86
CA LYS A 337 -4.86 20.81 13.89
C LYS A 337 -6.14 19.98 14.09
N LEU A 338 -6.97 19.87 13.05
CA LEU A 338 -8.24 19.15 13.06
C LEU A 338 -8.30 18.10 11.96
N ASN A 339 -8.44 16.82 12.32
CA ASN A 339 -8.61 15.70 11.40
C ASN A 339 -9.98 15.05 11.60
N LEU A 340 -10.89 15.23 10.63
CA LEU A 340 -12.26 14.73 10.69
C LEU A 340 -12.48 13.57 9.72
N ARG A 341 -12.73 12.37 10.23
CA ARG A 341 -13.10 11.21 9.40
C ARG A 341 -14.62 11.07 9.33
N ILE A 342 -15.24 11.61 8.28
CA ILE A 342 -16.70 11.86 8.26
C ILE A 342 -17.49 10.88 7.39
N ARG A 343 -18.71 10.51 7.83
CA ARG A 343 -19.63 9.65 7.05
C ARG A 343 -20.56 10.42 6.12
N TYR A 344 -21.12 11.53 6.61
CA TYR A 344 -22.02 12.40 5.86
C TYR A 344 -22.03 13.82 6.41
N VAL A 345 -22.66 14.73 5.65
CA VAL A 345 -22.86 16.13 6.01
C VAL A 345 -24.37 16.38 6.21
N ALA A 346 -24.73 17.19 7.20
CA ALA A 346 -26.11 17.65 7.45
C ALA A 346 -26.16 19.18 7.61
N PRO A 347 -27.31 19.82 7.34
CA PRO A 347 -27.38 21.28 7.29
C PRO A 347 -27.61 21.92 8.66
N HIS A 348 -28.54 21.42 9.47
CA HIS A 348 -28.86 22.02 10.78
C HIS A 348 -29.21 20.95 11.81
N ARG A 349 -28.75 21.19 13.04
CA ARG A 349 -28.97 20.55 14.35
C ARG A 349 -28.82 19.03 14.43
N LEU A 350 -28.52 18.54 15.63
CA LEU A 350 -28.34 17.12 15.94
C LEU A 350 -29.68 16.33 16.01
N GLU A 351 -30.61 16.58 15.07
CA GLU A 351 -31.61 15.55 14.71
C GLU A 351 -30.90 14.43 13.95
N ALA A 352 -30.20 13.56 14.70
CA ALA A 352 -29.85 12.24 14.22
C ALA A 352 -31.12 11.60 13.60
N PRO A 353 -31.08 11.12 12.35
CA PRO A 353 -32.29 10.81 11.59
C PRO A 353 -33.10 9.75 12.33
N LYS A 354 -34.23 10.17 12.92
CA LYS A 354 -34.94 9.46 13.99
C LYS A 354 -34.99 7.96 13.71
N PRO A 355 -34.36 7.11 14.56
CA PRO A 355 -34.37 5.67 14.34
C PRO A 355 -35.82 5.20 14.34
N VAL A 356 -36.26 4.65 13.21
CA VAL A 356 -37.66 4.27 13.00
C VAL A 356 -38.07 3.29 14.09
N GLY A 357 -39.08 3.66 14.88
CA GLY A 357 -39.31 3.10 16.21
C GLY A 357 -39.57 1.60 16.21
N ARG A 358 -39.12 0.92 17.29
CA ARG A 358 -39.46 -0.48 17.55
C ARG A 358 -40.96 -0.61 17.88
N LEU A 359 -41.74 -1.08 16.91
CA LEU A 359 -42.96 -1.86 17.15
C LEU A 359 -42.86 -3.17 16.36
N GLY A 360 -43.42 -4.25 16.90
CA GLY A 360 -42.99 -5.62 16.58
C GLY A 360 -43.45 -6.14 15.22
N ALA A 361 -42.51 -6.32 14.27
CA ALA A 361 -42.71 -7.09 13.03
C ALA A 361 -41.36 -7.59 12.45
N SER A 362 -40.70 -8.55 13.11
CA SER A 362 -39.36 -9.01 12.74
C SER A 362 -39.34 -9.92 11.51
N ARG A 363 -39.40 -9.34 10.29
CA ARG A 363 -38.82 -9.90 9.03
C ARG A 363 -38.89 -8.99 7.78
N ARG A 364 -39.59 -7.84 7.80
CA ARG A 364 -39.87 -7.03 6.57
C ARG A 364 -39.24 -5.61 6.53
N PHE A 365 -37.94 -5.44 6.80
CA PHE A 365 -37.30 -4.11 6.77
C PHE A 365 -35.86 -4.06 6.18
N LEU A 366 -35.71 -4.49 4.93
CA LEU A 366 -34.49 -4.23 4.11
C LEU A 366 -34.76 -3.32 2.91
N GLY A 367 -35.65 -2.34 3.05
CA GLY A 367 -36.07 -1.45 1.95
C GLY A 367 -35.42 -0.06 1.87
N SER A 368 -34.56 0.38 2.82
CA SER A 368 -34.50 1.83 3.18
C SER A 368 -33.14 2.55 3.11
N THR A 369 -32.83 3.22 1.98
CA THR A 369 -31.72 4.20 1.70
C THR A 369 -31.85 5.19 0.44
N ARG A 370 -33.05 5.79 0.12
CA ARG A 370 -33.68 6.64 -0.98
C ARG A 370 -34.99 7.60 -0.67
N LYS A 371 -35.24 8.49 0.37
CA LYS A 371 -35.10 10.03 0.67
C LYS A 371 -34.08 10.89 1.71
N GLN A 372 -32.73 11.05 2.06
CA GLN A 372 -31.17 10.77 2.03
C GLN A 372 -30.09 11.30 1.02
N THR A 373 -29.54 10.57 0.01
CA THR A 373 -28.50 11.09 -0.93
C THR A 373 -28.72 12.52 -1.42
N ASP A 374 -29.91 12.82 -1.90
CA ASP A 374 -30.28 14.15 -2.40
C ASP A 374 -30.47 15.14 -1.23
N SER A 375 -30.80 14.64 -0.05
CA SER A 375 -30.82 15.36 1.23
C SER A 375 -29.43 15.48 1.88
N GLN A 376 -28.41 14.79 1.36
CA GLN A 376 -26.98 14.93 1.69
C GLN A 376 -26.31 15.85 0.66
N LEU A 377 -26.78 15.89 -0.59
CA LEU A 377 -26.46 16.92 -1.57
C LEU A 377 -27.05 18.27 -1.14
N LEU A 378 -28.36 18.37 -0.91
CA LEU A 378 -29.00 19.56 -0.35
C LEU A 378 -28.50 19.88 1.06
N GLY A 379 -28.18 18.84 1.85
CA GLY A 379 -27.55 18.99 3.17
C GLY A 379 -26.14 19.58 3.09
N LYS A 380 -25.35 19.19 2.08
CA LYS A 380 -24.03 19.74 1.79
C LYS A 380 -24.11 21.14 1.16
N GLU A 381 -25.01 21.38 0.20
CA GLU A 381 -25.25 22.72 -0.37
C GLU A 381 -25.57 23.74 0.74
N ARG A 382 -26.49 23.37 1.66
CA ARG A 382 -26.85 24.19 2.82
C ARG A 382 -25.74 24.29 3.85
N PHE A 383 -25.05 23.19 4.19
CA PHE A 383 -23.86 23.23 5.05
C PHE A 383 -22.82 24.20 4.48
N CYS A 384 -22.48 24.11 3.19
CA CYS A 384 -21.54 25.02 2.56
C CYS A 384 -22.04 26.47 2.57
N ALA A 385 -23.33 26.72 2.31
CA ALA A 385 -23.91 28.07 2.37
C ALA A 385 -23.89 28.65 3.79
N GLU A 386 -24.20 27.86 4.81
CA GLU A 386 -24.25 28.29 6.21
C GLU A 386 -22.84 28.44 6.82
N MET A 387 -21.93 27.51 6.51
CA MET A 387 -20.51 27.67 6.78
C MET A 387 -19.91 28.87 6.02
N SER A 388 -20.49 29.27 4.88
CA SER A 388 -20.04 30.47 4.16
C SER A 388 -20.35 31.77 4.92
N THR A 389 -21.42 31.79 5.72
CA THR A 389 -21.79 32.94 6.58
C THR A 389 -21.10 32.94 7.94
N ARG A 390 -20.51 31.82 8.36
CA ARG A 390 -19.85 31.67 9.67
C ARG A 390 -18.39 32.13 9.61
N LYS A 391 -17.94 32.72 10.71
CA LYS A 391 -16.56 33.19 10.94
C LYS A 391 -16.06 32.67 12.28
N TYR A 392 -14.78 32.32 12.34
CA TYR A 392 -14.15 31.76 13.54
C TYR A 392 -12.88 32.54 13.91
N GLU A 393 -13.03 33.86 14.09
CA GLU A 393 -11.91 34.81 14.21
C GLU A 393 -10.99 34.53 15.41
N ALA A 394 -11.48 33.81 16.43
CA ALA A 394 -10.75 33.36 17.61
C ALA A 394 -10.15 31.93 17.53
N TRP A 395 -10.41 31.18 16.45
CA TRP A 395 -10.00 29.78 16.32
C TRP A 395 -8.60 29.68 15.69
N LYS A 396 -7.64 29.13 16.43
CA LYS A 396 -6.20 29.07 16.03
C LYS A 396 -5.88 28.00 14.97
N LEU A 397 -6.88 27.56 14.20
CA LEU A 397 -6.80 26.38 13.35
C LEU A 397 -5.93 26.64 12.10
N ARG A 398 -4.89 25.80 11.91
CA ARG A 398 -3.90 25.91 10.82
C ARG A 398 -3.97 24.75 9.82
N ASP A 399 -4.37 23.56 10.27
CA ASP A 399 -4.41 22.33 9.46
C ASP A 399 -5.77 21.62 9.62
N VAL A 400 -6.40 21.26 8.50
CA VAL A 400 -7.77 20.71 8.46
C VAL A 400 -7.86 19.52 7.49
N GLY A 401 -7.59 18.31 7.99
CA GLY A 401 -7.68 17.07 7.22
C GLY A 401 -9.09 16.45 7.26
N VAL A 402 -9.86 16.51 6.16
CA VAL A 402 -11.21 15.90 6.12
C VAL A 402 -11.23 14.63 5.25
N TRP A 403 -11.38 13.50 5.93
CA TRP A 403 -11.26 12.14 5.37
C TRP A 403 -12.64 11.49 5.20
N MET A 404 -13.22 11.58 4.00
CA MET A 404 -14.48 10.90 3.67
C MET A 404 -14.27 9.48 3.17
N PHE A 405 -15.10 8.54 3.65
CA PHE A 405 -15.15 7.14 3.21
C PHE A 405 -15.52 6.92 1.71
N THR A 406 -15.67 7.98 0.92
CA THR A 406 -15.91 7.92 -0.53
C THR A 406 -15.06 8.96 -1.25
N LYS A 407 -14.23 8.52 -2.20
CA LYS A 407 -13.26 9.37 -2.96
C LYS A 407 -13.86 10.58 -3.71
N LYS A 408 -15.19 10.69 -3.83
CA LYS A 408 -15.89 11.64 -4.72
C LYS A 408 -16.22 13.01 -4.08
N LEU A 409 -15.63 13.35 -2.93
CA LEU A 409 -15.97 14.57 -2.16
C LEU A 409 -14.78 15.32 -1.52
N GLN A 410 -13.55 14.83 -1.70
CA GLN A 410 -12.36 15.32 -0.96
C GLN A 410 -11.95 16.76 -1.36
N SER A 411 -12.26 17.19 -2.59
CA SER A 411 -11.87 18.49 -3.16
C SER A 411 -12.64 19.71 -2.66
N GLN A 412 -13.67 19.56 -1.81
CA GLN A 412 -14.55 20.68 -1.39
C GLN A 412 -14.62 20.89 0.13
N ALA A 413 -13.82 20.16 0.91
CA ALA A 413 -13.70 20.35 2.36
C ALA A 413 -12.68 21.45 2.75
N PHE A 414 -11.82 21.88 1.82
CA PHE A 414 -10.76 22.88 2.04
C PHE A 414 -11.27 24.28 2.41
N ASN A 415 -12.55 24.60 2.24
CA ASN A 415 -13.14 25.90 2.60
C ASN A 415 -13.08 26.28 4.11
N LEU A 416 -12.49 25.44 4.98
CA LEU A 416 -12.35 25.67 6.41
C LEU A 416 -11.03 26.38 6.79
N SER A 417 -9.92 26.10 6.10
CA SER A 417 -8.61 26.72 6.40
C SER A 417 -8.61 28.21 6.11
N ASP A 418 -9.20 28.58 4.96
CA ASP A 418 -9.11 29.91 4.34
C ASP A 418 -9.95 30.98 5.08
N ARG A 419 -10.43 30.66 6.28
CA ARG A 419 -11.36 31.45 7.11
C ARG A 419 -10.85 31.74 8.53
N CYS A 420 -9.69 31.20 8.89
CA CYS A 420 -9.02 31.51 10.16
C CYS A 420 -8.04 32.69 10.00
N THR A 421 -7.82 33.43 11.08
CA THR A 421 -7.19 34.78 11.06
C THR A 421 -5.66 34.80 10.95
N THR A 422 -5.01 33.64 10.74
CA THR A 422 -3.55 33.56 10.56
C THR A 422 -3.19 33.26 9.10
N PRO A 423 -2.56 34.18 8.35
CA PRO A 423 -2.20 33.96 6.96
C PRO A 423 -1.06 32.94 6.85
N LEU A 424 -1.14 32.06 5.85
CA LEU A 424 -0.06 31.15 5.48
C LEU A 424 1.12 31.96 4.91
N GLN A 425 2.26 31.93 5.61
CA GLN A 425 3.52 32.50 5.09
C GLN A 425 4.09 31.60 3.99
N TYR A 426 3.75 31.91 2.73
CA TYR A 426 4.50 31.44 1.57
C TYR A 426 5.67 32.40 1.30
N THR A 427 6.85 32.08 1.84
CA THR A 427 8.08 32.83 1.61
C THR A 427 8.70 32.53 0.24
N TYR A 428 8.22 33.23 -0.79
CA TYR A 428 8.99 33.48 -2.01
C TYR A 428 9.41 34.95 -2.03
N GLY A 429 10.72 35.22 -2.03
CA GLY A 429 11.27 36.56 -2.02
C GLY A 429 12.22 36.80 -3.20
N LEU A 430 11.86 37.75 -4.07
CA LEU A 430 12.80 38.50 -4.91
C LEU A 430 12.33 39.98 -4.94
N PRO A 431 13.25 40.96 -5.12
CA PRO A 431 12.98 42.33 -4.67
C PRO A 431 12.64 43.34 -5.77
N GLY A 432 11.89 44.37 -5.39
CA GLY A 432 12.19 45.75 -5.78
C GLY A 432 11.43 46.36 -6.97
N SER A 433 10.51 47.28 -6.67
CA SER A 433 10.31 48.54 -7.42
C SER A 433 9.53 49.54 -6.57
N ALA A 434 9.79 50.84 -6.77
CA ALA A 434 9.26 51.92 -5.94
C ALA A 434 8.01 52.59 -6.58
N PRO A 435 7.13 53.25 -5.80
CA PRO A 435 5.86 53.79 -6.29
C PRO A 435 5.96 55.25 -6.77
N HIS A 436 5.11 55.65 -7.73
CA HIS A 436 4.66 57.03 -7.93
C HIS A 436 3.33 57.07 -8.73
N PRO A 437 2.62 58.22 -8.85
CA PRO A 437 1.27 58.29 -8.30
C PRO A 437 0.12 58.29 -9.33
N SER A 438 -1.10 58.27 -8.78
CA SER A 438 -2.38 58.33 -9.48
C SER A 438 -2.58 59.60 -10.31
N SER A 439 -3.36 59.46 -11.39
CA SER A 439 -3.95 60.56 -12.15
C SER A 439 -5.30 60.13 -12.75
N SER A 440 -6.20 61.09 -12.95
CA SER A 440 -7.64 60.84 -13.18
C SER A 440 -7.95 60.16 -14.52
N THR A 441 -8.88 59.20 -14.50
CA THR A 441 -9.38 58.53 -15.72
C THR A 441 -10.65 59.22 -16.25
N THR A 442 -10.56 59.79 -17.46
CA THR A 442 -11.70 60.28 -18.23
C THR A 442 -12.56 59.12 -18.73
N MET A 443 -13.89 59.28 -18.72
CA MET A 443 -14.77 58.28 -19.35
C MET A 443 -14.62 58.32 -20.87
N MET A 444 -14.18 57.21 -21.47
CA MET A 444 -14.28 56.97 -22.91
C MET A 444 -15.13 55.72 -23.20
N SER A 445 -15.92 55.80 -24.26
CA SER A 445 -16.79 54.73 -24.72
C SER A 445 -15.98 53.61 -25.36
N HIS A 446 -15.78 52.51 -24.63
CA HIS A 446 -15.16 51.31 -25.20
C HIS A 446 -16.04 50.71 -26.31
N SER A 447 -15.59 50.85 -27.55
CA SER A 447 -16.03 50.01 -28.66
C SER A 447 -15.81 48.55 -28.29
N SER A 448 -16.83 47.69 -28.45
CA SER A 448 -16.66 46.26 -28.22
C SER A 448 -15.53 45.72 -29.10
N PRO A 449 -14.54 44.99 -28.54
CA PRO A 449 -13.49 44.40 -29.35
C PRO A 449 -14.10 43.40 -30.33
N ALA A 450 -13.58 43.38 -31.56
CA ALA A 450 -14.02 42.41 -32.56
C ALA A 450 -13.84 40.98 -32.03
N PRO A 451 -14.77 40.05 -32.30
CA PRO A 451 -14.70 38.69 -31.79
C PRO A 451 -13.42 38.02 -32.30
N SER A 452 -12.49 37.73 -31.40
CA SER A 452 -11.26 37.03 -31.72
C SER A 452 -11.57 35.65 -32.28
N ALA A 453 -10.83 35.25 -33.32
CA ALA A 453 -11.01 33.93 -33.93
C ALA A 453 -10.80 32.83 -32.88
N PRO A 454 -11.70 31.84 -32.77
CA PRO A 454 -11.58 30.81 -31.75
C PRO A 454 -10.32 29.98 -31.99
N LEU A 455 -9.53 29.75 -30.93
CA LEU A 455 -8.32 28.93 -31.02
C LEU A 455 -8.64 27.51 -31.52
N PRO A 456 -7.78 26.90 -32.36
CA PRO A 456 -7.97 25.53 -32.86
C PRO A 456 -8.09 24.50 -31.73
N SER A 457 -8.79 23.39 -31.99
CA SER A 457 -9.04 22.29 -31.03
C SER A 457 -7.75 21.71 -30.45
N GLU A 458 -6.68 21.71 -31.26
CA GLU A 458 -5.39 21.11 -30.98
C GLU A 458 -4.65 21.93 -29.91
N ILE A 459 -4.80 23.26 -29.95
CA ILE A 459 -4.27 24.18 -28.93
C ILE A 459 -5.00 24.00 -27.61
N TRP A 460 -6.33 23.83 -27.62
CA TRP A 460 -7.09 23.54 -26.39
C TRP A 460 -6.71 22.20 -25.76
N LEU A 461 -6.40 21.18 -26.57
CA LEU A 461 -5.90 19.90 -26.08
C LEU A 461 -4.51 20.05 -25.46
N GLN A 462 -3.57 20.72 -26.12
CA GLN A 462 -2.25 21.02 -25.56
C GLN A 462 -2.34 21.79 -24.23
N VAL A 463 -3.20 22.82 -24.15
CA VAL A 463 -3.45 23.55 -22.90
C VAL A 463 -4.03 22.64 -21.82
N ALA A 464 -4.90 21.69 -22.18
CA ALA A 464 -5.46 20.73 -21.24
C ALA A 464 -4.43 19.73 -20.68
N ASP A 465 -3.42 19.34 -21.47
CA ASP A 465 -2.36 18.43 -21.03
C ASP A 465 -1.43 19.06 -19.96
N TYR A 466 -1.37 20.40 -19.88
CA TYR A 466 -0.68 21.13 -18.81
C TYR A 466 -1.54 21.33 -17.53
N LEU A 467 -2.83 20.95 -17.54
CA LEU A 467 -3.73 21.12 -16.41
C LEU A 467 -3.93 19.82 -15.61
N PRO A 468 -3.99 19.88 -14.27
CA PRO A 468 -4.41 18.75 -13.45
C PRO A 468 -5.77 18.18 -13.93
N PRO A 469 -5.92 16.85 -14.09
CA PRO A 469 -7.15 16.24 -14.61
C PRO A 469 -8.44 16.60 -13.85
N GLN A 470 -8.31 16.98 -12.57
CA GLN A 470 -9.38 17.51 -11.74
C GLN A 470 -9.88 18.86 -12.26
N MET A 471 -8.97 19.80 -12.55
CA MET A 471 -9.30 21.13 -13.11
C MET A 471 -9.90 20.99 -14.51
N VAL A 472 -9.35 20.11 -15.35
CA VAL A 472 -9.92 19.80 -16.68
C VAL A 472 -11.37 19.33 -16.57
N GLY A 473 -11.75 18.63 -15.49
CA GLY A 473 -13.13 18.21 -15.27
C GLY A 473 -14.12 19.35 -14.98
N ASP A 474 -13.67 20.43 -14.35
CA ASP A 474 -14.50 21.56 -13.93
C ASP A 474 -14.67 22.64 -15.02
N LEU A 475 -13.76 22.70 -16.02
CA LEU A 475 -13.82 23.67 -17.13
C LEU A 475 -14.96 23.45 -18.14
N TYR A 476 -15.78 22.41 -17.99
CA TYR A 476 -16.80 21.98 -18.96
C TYR A 476 -17.86 23.04 -19.33
N SER A 477 -17.99 24.11 -18.53
CA SER A 477 -18.92 25.21 -18.74
C SER A 477 -18.31 26.43 -19.46
N VAL A 478 -16.99 26.50 -19.62
CA VAL A 478 -16.27 27.69 -20.11
C VAL A 478 -16.54 27.96 -21.59
N ASN A 479 -16.39 26.95 -22.44
CA ASN A 479 -16.73 27.01 -23.87
C ASN A 479 -16.96 25.59 -24.42
N ARG A 480 -17.35 25.48 -25.70
CA ARG A 480 -17.63 24.19 -26.34
C ARG A 480 -16.41 23.25 -26.43
N GLN A 481 -15.20 23.77 -26.63
CA GLN A 481 -13.99 22.95 -26.71
C GLN A 481 -13.68 22.37 -25.32
N TRP A 482 -13.73 23.19 -24.28
CA TRP A 482 -13.63 22.69 -22.89
C TRP A 482 -14.74 21.71 -22.55
N PHE A 483 -16.00 21.94 -22.94
CA PHE A 483 -17.06 20.96 -22.76
C PHE A 483 -16.70 19.59 -23.34
N ASP A 484 -16.22 19.54 -24.58
CA ASP A 484 -15.85 18.28 -25.23
C ASP A 484 -14.58 17.64 -24.61
N ILE A 485 -13.58 18.44 -24.20
CA ILE A 485 -12.38 17.99 -23.50
C ILE A 485 -12.71 17.43 -22.10
N SER A 486 -13.43 18.20 -21.27
CA SER A 486 -13.88 17.77 -19.94
C SER A 486 -14.76 16.53 -20.00
N MET A 487 -15.67 16.44 -20.98
CA MET A 487 -16.51 15.25 -21.18
C MET A 487 -15.70 14.05 -21.68
N ASN A 488 -14.65 14.26 -22.48
CA ASN A 488 -13.71 13.19 -22.82
C ASN A 488 -12.94 12.73 -21.57
N ALA A 489 -12.27 13.62 -20.85
CA ALA A 489 -11.53 13.30 -19.63
C ALA A 489 -12.39 12.55 -18.58
N ARG A 490 -13.64 13.01 -18.38
CA ARG A 490 -14.60 12.45 -17.43
C ARG A 490 -15.12 11.05 -17.78
N TYR A 491 -15.24 10.72 -19.07
CA TYR A 491 -15.81 9.44 -19.53
C TYR A 491 -14.79 8.52 -20.21
N ARG A 492 -13.54 8.95 -20.39
CA ARG A 492 -12.43 8.16 -20.97
C ARG A 492 -12.26 6.80 -20.29
N GLN A 493 -12.39 6.77 -18.96
CA GLN A 493 -12.26 5.58 -18.13
C GLN A 493 -13.55 5.30 -17.36
N VAL A 494 -14.08 4.08 -17.47
CA VAL A 494 -15.28 3.60 -16.76
C VAL A 494 -14.90 2.38 -15.92
N SER A 495 -15.49 2.25 -14.73
CA SER A 495 -15.26 1.09 -13.84
C SER A 495 -16.56 0.56 -13.24
N PHE A 496 -16.82 -0.73 -13.45
CA PHE A 496 -17.93 -1.50 -12.88
C PHE A 496 -17.38 -2.51 -11.85
N ALA A 497 -16.98 -2.00 -10.68
CA ALA A 497 -16.47 -2.83 -9.58
C ALA A 497 -17.54 -3.15 -8.50
N PHE A 498 -18.56 -2.29 -8.33
CA PHE A 498 -19.56 -2.41 -7.26
C PHE A 498 -20.93 -1.94 -7.74
N LEU A 499 -21.99 -2.73 -7.54
CA LEU A 499 -23.35 -2.34 -7.93
C LEU A 499 -23.88 -1.23 -7.01
N ASN A 500 -23.85 0.01 -7.51
CA ASN A 500 -24.30 1.18 -6.76
C ASN A 500 -24.88 2.27 -7.69
N ARG A 501 -25.47 3.34 -7.13
CA ARG A 501 -26.10 4.40 -7.94
C ARG A 501 -25.14 5.24 -8.77
N ALA A 502 -23.82 5.18 -8.59
CA ALA A 502 -22.90 5.70 -9.60
C ALA A 502 -22.99 4.78 -10.83
N MET A 503 -22.59 3.52 -10.70
CA MET A 503 -22.69 2.49 -11.75
C MET A 503 -24.03 2.50 -12.49
N LEU A 504 -25.20 2.52 -11.82
CA LEU A 504 -26.49 2.56 -12.50
C LEU A 504 -26.76 3.87 -13.28
N ARG A 505 -26.29 5.02 -12.80
CA ARG A 505 -26.35 6.29 -13.56
C ARG A 505 -25.36 6.30 -14.70
N ASP A 506 -24.19 5.69 -14.51
CA ASP A 506 -23.15 5.61 -15.52
C ASP A 506 -23.61 4.67 -16.65
N LEU A 507 -24.25 3.53 -16.34
CA LEU A 507 -24.91 2.65 -17.33
C LEU A 507 -25.98 3.37 -18.16
N GLU A 508 -26.92 4.08 -17.51
CA GLU A 508 -27.97 4.83 -18.22
C GLU A 508 -27.40 6.02 -19.02
N ARG A 509 -26.26 6.60 -18.60
CA ARG A 509 -25.54 7.60 -19.39
C ARG A 509 -24.77 7.00 -20.56
N LEU A 510 -24.27 5.78 -20.44
CA LEU A 510 -23.56 5.07 -21.49
C LEU A 510 -24.50 4.47 -22.56
N ARG A 511 -25.81 4.51 -22.35
CA ARG A 511 -26.82 4.34 -23.41
C ARG A 511 -26.95 5.54 -24.35
N ASP A 512 -26.36 6.69 -24.01
CA ASP A 512 -26.27 7.84 -24.92
C ASP A 512 -25.05 7.68 -25.83
N PRO A 513 -25.19 7.54 -27.16
CA PRO A 513 -24.05 7.37 -28.07
C PRO A 513 -23.03 8.51 -28.01
N ALA A 514 -23.47 9.74 -27.66
CA ALA A 514 -22.59 10.89 -27.52
C ALA A 514 -21.67 10.82 -26.29
N VAL A 515 -22.00 9.96 -25.32
CA VAL A 515 -21.19 9.62 -24.14
C VAL A 515 -20.46 8.29 -24.36
N ALA A 516 -21.14 7.26 -24.88
CA ALA A 516 -20.58 5.93 -25.14
C ALA A 516 -19.28 5.98 -25.97
N ARG A 517 -19.27 6.81 -27.02
CA ARG A 517 -18.10 7.05 -27.89
C ARG A 517 -16.88 7.66 -27.18
N ARG A 518 -17.04 8.17 -25.95
CA ARG A 518 -15.94 8.78 -25.18
C ARG A 518 -15.18 7.76 -24.32
N VAL A 519 -15.78 6.60 -24.05
CA VAL A 519 -15.11 5.53 -23.29
C VAL A 519 -14.00 4.91 -24.15
N ARG A 520 -12.79 4.89 -23.60
CA ARG A 520 -11.59 4.26 -24.19
C ARG A 520 -11.07 3.12 -23.31
N THR A 521 -11.20 3.27 -21.99
CA THR A 521 -10.76 2.31 -21.00
C THR A 521 -11.94 1.82 -20.17
N LEU A 522 -12.15 0.51 -20.13
CA LEU A 522 -13.22 -0.13 -19.35
C LEU A 522 -12.61 -1.09 -18.32
N HIS A 523 -13.01 -0.98 -17.05
CA HIS A 523 -12.67 -1.92 -15.99
C HIS A 523 -13.94 -2.61 -15.48
N VAL A 524 -13.92 -3.94 -15.33
CA VAL A 524 -15.06 -4.71 -14.84
C VAL A 524 -14.58 -5.75 -13.82
N HIS A 525 -15.21 -5.75 -12.64
CA HIS A 525 -14.96 -6.72 -11.58
C HIS A 525 -16.33 -7.32 -11.18
N PRO A 526 -16.69 -8.54 -11.61
CA PRO A 526 -18.05 -9.08 -11.46
C PRO A 526 -18.40 -9.52 -10.02
N TYR A 527 -17.62 -9.16 -9.00
CA TYR A 527 -17.93 -9.45 -7.58
C TYR A 527 -19.33 -9.00 -7.16
N PHE A 528 -19.85 -7.91 -7.74
CA PHE A 528 -21.20 -7.45 -7.48
C PHE A 528 -22.29 -8.46 -7.93
N VAL A 529 -22.00 -9.37 -8.86
CA VAL A 529 -22.95 -10.43 -9.26
C VAL A 529 -23.24 -11.38 -8.09
N LYS A 530 -22.26 -11.60 -7.19
CA LYS A 530 -22.43 -12.40 -5.96
C LYS A 530 -23.52 -11.81 -5.07
N GLU A 531 -23.37 -10.52 -4.79
CA GLU A 531 -24.29 -9.71 -3.96
C GLU A 531 -25.73 -9.68 -4.51
N ILE A 532 -25.91 -9.85 -5.83
CA ILE A 532 -27.23 -9.98 -6.47
C ILE A 532 -27.80 -11.40 -6.28
N MET A 533 -26.99 -12.44 -6.56
CA MET A 533 -27.45 -13.84 -6.47
C MET A 533 -27.85 -14.21 -5.05
N GLU A 534 -27.00 -13.91 -4.06
CA GLU A 534 -27.24 -14.18 -2.64
C GLU A 534 -28.55 -13.52 -2.18
N ARG A 535 -28.77 -12.24 -2.52
CA ARG A 535 -30.03 -11.55 -2.21
C ARG A 535 -31.24 -12.09 -2.95
N SER A 536 -31.06 -12.59 -4.17
CA SER A 536 -32.15 -13.22 -4.92
C SER A 536 -32.58 -14.53 -4.27
N GLN A 537 -31.63 -15.29 -3.73
CA GLN A 537 -31.89 -16.48 -2.91
C GLN A 537 -32.54 -16.12 -1.56
N GLU A 538 -32.06 -15.09 -0.84
CA GLU A 538 -32.71 -14.57 0.38
C GLU A 538 -34.19 -14.23 0.12
N ILE A 539 -34.50 -13.51 -0.97
CA ILE A 539 -35.87 -13.12 -1.33
C ILE A 539 -36.72 -14.33 -1.69
N ALA A 540 -36.18 -15.32 -2.42
CA ALA A 540 -36.88 -16.55 -2.75
C ALA A 540 -37.23 -17.36 -1.48
N GLN A 541 -36.29 -17.49 -0.54
CA GLN A 541 -36.51 -18.16 0.75
C GLN A 541 -37.58 -17.46 1.62
N ILE A 542 -37.58 -16.12 1.63
CA ILE A 542 -38.60 -15.34 2.36
C ILE A 542 -40.00 -15.52 1.76
N ASN A 543 -40.10 -15.54 0.43
CA ASN A 543 -41.39 -15.64 -0.26
C ASN A 543 -41.94 -17.08 -0.31
N GLY A 544 -41.08 -18.10 -0.39
CA GLY A 544 -41.48 -19.51 -0.44
C GLY A 544 -42.21 -20.03 0.80
N SER A 545 -42.19 -19.28 1.91
CA SER A 545 -42.93 -19.59 3.14
C SER A 545 -44.35 -18.99 3.20
N ALA A 546 -44.82 -18.32 2.15
CA ALA A 546 -46.13 -17.68 2.09
C ALA A 546 -47.00 -18.24 0.94
N ASN A 547 -47.98 -19.07 1.29
CA ASN A 547 -48.83 -19.77 0.31
C ASN A 547 -49.61 -18.81 -0.62
N GLY A 548 -49.54 -19.07 -1.92
CA GLY A 548 -50.73 -18.99 -2.77
C GLY A 548 -50.94 -17.78 -3.68
N CYS A 549 -49.97 -16.87 -3.91
CA CYS A 549 -50.17 -15.77 -4.87
C CYS A 549 -48.90 -15.41 -5.67
N ALA A 550 -48.92 -15.68 -6.98
CA ALA A 550 -47.79 -15.41 -7.88
C ALA A 550 -47.83 -13.97 -8.44
N PRO A 551 -46.78 -13.16 -8.29
CA PRO A 551 -46.73 -11.81 -8.87
C PRO A 551 -46.50 -11.87 -10.38
N GLN A 552 -47.30 -11.11 -11.15
CA GLN A 552 -47.17 -11.06 -12.62
C GLN A 552 -45.93 -10.25 -13.07
N PRO A 553 -45.22 -10.67 -14.13
CA PRO A 553 -44.06 -9.94 -14.66
C PRO A 553 -44.49 -8.71 -15.48
N HIS A 554 -44.01 -7.52 -15.10
CA HIS A 554 -44.23 -6.27 -15.84
C HIS A 554 -43.09 -5.98 -16.84
N SER A 555 -43.44 -5.59 -18.06
CA SER A 555 -42.49 -5.51 -19.19
C SER A 555 -41.41 -4.41 -19.08
N LEU A 556 -40.25 -4.67 -19.68
CA LEU A 556 -39.03 -3.88 -19.56
C LEU A 556 -39.13 -2.45 -20.11
N ARG A 557 -39.88 -2.24 -21.21
CA ARG A 557 -39.86 -0.99 -21.99
C ARG A 557 -40.37 0.26 -21.25
N GLY A 558 -41.03 0.08 -20.11
CA GLY A 558 -41.47 1.17 -19.23
C GLY A 558 -40.46 1.62 -18.17
N LYS A 559 -39.63 0.70 -17.65
CA LYS A 559 -38.84 0.93 -16.42
C LYS A 559 -37.83 2.09 -16.55
N PHE A 560 -37.15 2.21 -17.69
CA PHE A 560 -36.18 3.29 -17.92
C PHE A 560 -36.80 4.65 -18.29
N LYS A 561 -38.03 4.70 -18.83
CA LYS A 561 -38.73 5.99 -19.00
C LYS A 561 -39.05 6.66 -17.66
N LEU A 562 -39.32 5.86 -16.62
CA LEU A 562 -39.43 6.35 -15.24
C LEU A 562 -38.09 6.92 -14.73
N ALA A 563 -36.95 6.30 -15.05
CA ALA A 563 -35.64 6.81 -14.64
C ALA A 563 -35.39 8.25 -15.12
N ARG A 564 -35.71 8.58 -16.38
CA ARG A 564 -35.64 9.97 -16.90
C ARG A 564 -36.48 10.99 -16.10
N GLY A 565 -37.64 10.59 -15.57
CA GLY A 565 -38.42 11.41 -14.64
C GLY A 565 -37.74 11.55 -13.27
N LEU A 566 -37.32 10.42 -12.69
CA LEU A 566 -36.67 10.34 -11.37
C LEU A 566 -35.34 11.11 -11.30
N PHE A 567 -34.68 11.38 -12.43
CA PHE A 567 -33.50 12.25 -12.50
C PHE A 567 -33.82 13.75 -12.45
N ARG A 568 -35.03 14.19 -12.77
CA ARG A 568 -35.46 15.59 -12.60
C ARG A 568 -35.88 15.87 -11.16
N ASP A 569 -36.47 14.89 -10.48
CA ASP A 569 -36.84 14.93 -9.06
C ASP A 569 -35.70 14.58 -8.08
N GLN A 570 -34.43 14.74 -8.49
CA GLN A 570 -33.22 14.43 -7.69
C GLN A 570 -32.96 15.43 -6.53
N LYS A 571 -34.02 16.01 -5.94
CA LYS A 571 -34.03 16.59 -4.60
C LYS A 571 -34.98 15.87 -3.62
N ARG A 572 -35.57 14.72 -4.02
CA ARG A 572 -36.56 13.96 -3.23
C ARG A 572 -36.22 12.46 -2.97
N LEU A 573 -35.17 11.83 -3.53
CA LEU A 573 -35.00 10.35 -3.60
C LEU A 573 -33.63 9.78 -3.13
N ALA A 574 -33.56 9.53 -1.82
CA ALA A 574 -32.38 9.68 -0.93
C ALA A 574 -32.08 8.67 0.36
N ARG A 575 -32.93 8.36 1.43
CA ARG A 575 -33.18 7.53 2.72
C ARG A 575 -34.10 6.23 2.72
N GLY A 576 -35.13 6.03 1.85
CA GLY A 576 -35.94 4.80 1.58
C GLY A 576 -35.71 3.77 0.40
N ALA A 577 -34.50 3.51 -0.15
CA ALA A 577 -33.90 2.31 -0.84
C ALA A 577 -32.41 2.39 -1.37
N ARG A 578 -31.36 1.83 -0.71
CA ARG A 578 -30.14 1.31 -1.45
C ARG A 578 -30.46 -0.03 -2.12
N THR A 579 -31.40 -0.78 -1.54
CA THR A 579 -31.84 -2.10 -1.96
C THR A 579 -32.81 -2.07 -3.14
N SER A 580 -33.68 -1.05 -3.28
CA SER A 580 -34.38 -0.73 -4.54
C SER A 580 -33.47 -0.06 -5.60
N ALA A 581 -32.17 -0.34 -5.57
CA ALA A 581 -31.32 -0.32 -6.76
C ALA A 581 -31.35 -1.67 -7.48
N LEU A 582 -31.62 -2.77 -6.75
CA LEU A 582 -31.86 -4.09 -7.32
C LEU A 582 -33.24 -4.17 -7.95
N HIS A 583 -34.32 -3.72 -7.28
CA HIS A 583 -35.69 -3.76 -7.82
C HIS A 583 -35.92 -2.96 -9.12
N GLU A 584 -34.96 -2.16 -9.60
CA GLU A 584 -35.01 -1.59 -10.95
C GLU A 584 -34.87 -2.69 -12.03
N PHE A 585 -34.21 -3.80 -11.68
CA PHE A 585 -34.04 -5.02 -12.45
C PHE A 585 -34.86 -6.14 -11.78
N GLY A 586 -35.81 -6.73 -12.51
CA GLY A 586 -36.70 -7.77 -11.96
C GLY A 586 -36.00 -9.11 -11.67
N SER A 587 -34.78 -9.30 -12.16
CA SER A 587 -33.96 -10.50 -11.94
C SER A 587 -32.46 -10.17 -12.10
N PRO A 588 -31.54 -11.06 -11.66
CA PRO A 588 -30.11 -10.93 -11.99
C PRO A 588 -29.87 -10.88 -13.50
N ALA A 589 -30.62 -11.70 -14.25
CA ALA A 589 -30.54 -11.78 -15.71
C ALA A 589 -30.93 -10.45 -16.39
N GLU A 590 -31.92 -9.70 -15.88
CA GLU A 590 -32.23 -8.36 -16.40
C GLU A 590 -31.06 -7.37 -16.27
N LEU A 591 -30.28 -7.44 -15.19
CA LEU A 591 -29.08 -6.60 -15.05
C LEU A 591 -27.96 -7.08 -15.97
N ILE A 592 -27.71 -8.39 -16.06
CA ILE A 592 -26.67 -8.97 -16.92
C ILE A 592 -26.93 -8.64 -18.39
N GLN A 593 -28.18 -8.79 -18.83
CA GLN A 593 -28.63 -8.37 -20.16
C GLN A 593 -28.45 -6.86 -20.36
N THR A 594 -28.83 -6.02 -19.37
CA THR A 594 -28.59 -4.57 -19.45
C THR A 594 -27.11 -4.22 -19.50
N LEU A 595 -26.25 -4.94 -18.78
CA LEU A 595 -24.79 -4.76 -18.81
C LEU A 595 -24.24 -5.13 -20.18
N ALA A 596 -24.65 -6.27 -20.74
CA ALA A 596 -24.26 -6.68 -22.09
C ALA A 596 -24.72 -5.65 -23.15
N GLU A 597 -25.96 -5.17 -23.09
CA GLU A 597 -26.49 -4.10 -23.95
C GLU A 597 -25.69 -2.80 -23.85
N VAL A 598 -25.30 -2.38 -22.65
CA VAL A 598 -24.59 -1.11 -22.44
C VAL A 598 -23.11 -1.23 -22.82
N ILE A 599 -22.47 -2.36 -22.52
CA ILE A 599 -21.06 -2.61 -22.84
C ILE A 599 -20.90 -2.81 -24.35
N SER A 600 -21.80 -3.55 -25.00
CA SER A 600 -21.91 -3.58 -26.48
C SER A 600 -22.44 -2.27 -27.08
N GLY A 601 -22.91 -1.33 -26.25
CA GLY A 601 -23.16 0.06 -26.63
C GLY A 601 -21.89 0.90 -26.82
N LEU A 602 -20.71 0.40 -26.41
CA LEU A 602 -19.44 1.15 -26.47
C LEU A 602 -18.66 0.79 -27.75
N PRO A 603 -18.56 1.68 -28.76
CA PRO A 603 -17.91 1.37 -30.05
C PRO A 603 -16.39 1.63 -30.05
N HIS A 604 -15.85 2.10 -28.91
CA HIS A 604 -14.60 2.87 -28.87
C HIS A 604 -13.67 2.50 -27.70
N VAL A 605 -14.01 1.44 -26.95
CA VAL A 605 -13.13 0.82 -25.96
C VAL A 605 -11.93 0.25 -26.69
N THR A 606 -10.74 0.72 -26.33
CA THR A 606 -9.44 0.22 -26.82
C THR A 606 -8.67 -0.52 -25.75
N HIS A 607 -8.92 -0.23 -24.47
CA HIS A 607 -8.29 -0.89 -23.31
C HIS A 607 -9.39 -1.51 -22.45
N TYR A 608 -9.37 -2.84 -22.28
CA TYR A 608 -10.36 -3.55 -21.47
C TYR A 608 -9.69 -4.36 -20.36
N HIS A 609 -10.14 -4.19 -19.12
CA HIS A 609 -9.60 -4.85 -17.95
C HIS A 609 -10.71 -5.62 -17.22
N ILE A 610 -10.58 -6.94 -17.13
CA ILE A 610 -11.49 -7.83 -16.42
C ILE A 610 -10.76 -8.42 -15.21
N ALA A 611 -11.40 -8.40 -14.04
CA ALA A 611 -10.86 -8.96 -12.80
C ALA A 611 -11.87 -9.91 -12.14
N TRP A 612 -11.81 -11.20 -12.49
CA TRP A 612 -12.76 -12.27 -12.17
C TRP A 612 -12.10 -13.47 -11.48
N SER A 613 -11.63 -13.25 -10.25
CA SER A 613 -11.10 -14.28 -9.33
C SER A 613 -11.97 -14.45 -8.08
N GLY A 614 -11.77 -15.50 -7.28
CA GLY A 614 -12.40 -15.67 -5.96
C GLY A 614 -13.93 -15.76 -5.95
N LEU A 615 -14.53 -16.30 -7.03
CA LEU A 615 -15.97 -16.29 -7.30
C LEU A 615 -16.50 -17.67 -7.73
N HIS A 616 -16.04 -18.74 -7.09
CA HIS A 616 -16.47 -20.12 -7.34
C HIS A 616 -18.00 -20.35 -7.27
N THR A 617 -18.75 -19.56 -6.48
CA THR A 617 -20.23 -19.66 -6.40
C THR A 617 -20.95 -19.07 -7.61
N ILE A 618 -20.22 -18.45 -8.55
CA ILE A 618 -20.76 -17.87 -9.77
C ILE A 618 -20.02 -18.52 -10.94
N HIS A 619 -20.73 -19.45 -11.58
CA HIS A 619 -20.37 -20.00 -12.88
C HIS A 619 -20.47 -18.92 -13.98
N ASP A 620 -20.78 -19.31 -15.19
CA ASP A 620 -20.61 -18.55 -16.44
C ASP A 620 -21.56 -17.34 -16.58
N LEU A 621 -22.38 -17.08 -15.56
CA LEU A 621 -23.36 -16.01 -15.47
C LEU A 621 -22.82 -14.58 -15.78
N PRO A 622 -21.55 -14.21 -15.49
CA PRO A 622 -20.99 -12.93 -15.91
C PRO A 622 -20.56 -12.88 -17.39
N VAL A 623 -20.28 -14.04 -18.01
CA VAL A 623 -19.65 -14.13 -19.33
C VAL A 623 -20.38 -13.30 -20.40
N PRO A 624 -21.72 -13.29 -20.52
CA PRO A 624 -22.43 -12.51 -21.53
C PRO A 624 -22.17 -10.99 -21.49
N PHE A 625 -21.81 -10.42 -20.33
CA PHE A 625 -21.46 -9.00 -20.23
C PHE A 625 -19.95 -8.74 -20.13
N LEU A 626 -19.15 -9.75 -19.79
CA LEU A 626 -17.68 -9.70 -19.90
C LEU A 626 -17.20 -9.82 -21.35
N THR A 627 -17.96 -10.50 -22.22
CA THR A 627 -17.63 -10.65 -23.65
C THR A 627 -18.30 -9.59 -24.53
N ALA A 628 -19.30 -8.86 -24.02
CA ALA A 628 -20.03 -7.84 -24.79
C ALA A 628 -19.16 -6.65 -25.31
N ALA A 629 -17.95 -6.47 -24.79
CA ALA A 629 -16.96 -5.49 -25.28
C ALA A 629 -15.88 -6.11 -26.16
N PHE A 630 -15.86 -7.43 -26.37
CA PHE A 630 -14.90 -8.07 -27.27
C PHE A 630 -15.22 -7.69 -28.70
N ARG A 631 -14.33 -6.89 -29.29
CA ARG A 631 -14.51 -6.23 -30.58
C ARG A 631 -13.15 -5.92 -31.22
N PRO A 632 -13.08 -5.76 -32.55
CA PRO A 632 -11.91 -5.25 -33.25
C PRO A 632 -11.51 -3.80 -32.89
N SER A 633 -12.19 -3.13 -31.95
CA SER A 633 -11.74 -1.86 -31.36
C SER A 633 -10.80 -2.04 -30.17
N VAL A 634 -10.81 -3.21 -29.52
CA VAL A 634 -10.00 -3.49 -28.33
C VAL A 634 -8.58 -3.85 -28.78
N LEU A 635 -7.62 -3.04 -28.36
CA LEU A 635 -6.20 -3.19 -28.67
C LEU A 635 -5.44 -3.80 -27.48
N GLN A 636 -5.84 -3.49 -26.24
CA GLN A 636 -5.29 -4.06 -25.02
C GLN A 636 -6.37 -4.77 -24.20
N LEU A 637 -6.11 -6.01 -23.78
CA LEU A 637 -6.94 -6.79 -22.88
C LEU A 637 -6.11 -7.25 -21.67
N THR A 638 -6.56 -6.90 -20.46
CA THR A 638 -5.98 -7.38 -19.20
C THR A 638 -6.98 -8.30 -18.50
N LEU A 639 -6.58 -9.53 -18.19
CA LEU A 639 -7.40 -10.53 -17.52
C LEU A 639 -6.74 -10.95 -16.20
N GLU A 640 -7.24 -10.43 -15.08
CA GLU A 640 -6.99 -10.99 -13.74
C GLU A 640 -8.08 -12.04 -13.49
N ILE A 641 -7.78 -13.33 -13.65
CA ILE A 641 -8.82 -14.36 -13.80
C ILE A 641 -8.35 -15.72 -13.28
N SER A 642 -9.25 -16.48 -12.66
CA SER A 642 -8.98 -17.88 -12.32
C SER A 642 -8.92 -18.74 -13.58
N LEU A 643 -7.92 -19.61 -13.71
CA LEU A 643 -7.65 -20.42 -14.91
C LEU A 643 -8.89 -21.19 -15.37
N GLU A 644 -9.66 -21.73 -14.43
CA GLU A 644 -10.90 -22.49 -14.65
C GLU A 644 -11.97 -21.67 -15.41
N LYS A 645 -12.00 -20.34 -15.21
CA LYS A 645 -12.96 -19.42 -15.84
C LYS A 645 -12.48 -18.86 -17.17
N THR A 646 -11.20 -19.05 -17.51
CA THR A 646 -10.68 -18.64 -18.81
C THR A 646 -11.39 -19.36 -19.95
N VAL A 647 -11.79 -20.61 -19.74
CA VAL A 647 -12.49 -21.48 -20.71
C VAL A 647 -13.67 -20.77 -21.36
N GLU A 648 -14.60 -20.24 -20.55
CA GLU A 648 -15.82 -19.63 -21.05
C GLU A 648 -15.58 -18.25 -21.65
N LEU A 649 -14.75 -17.43 -21.01
CA LEU A 649 -14.42 -16.10 -21.51
C LEU A 649 -13.69 -16.17 -22.87
N LEU A 650 -12.74 -17.11 -23.01
CA LEU A 650 -11.86 -17.18 -24.17
C LEU A 650 -12.49 -17.82 -25.42
N ARG A 651 -13.66 -18.47 -25.30
CA ARG A 651 -14.47 -18.88 -26.48
C ARG A 651 -14.80 -17.69 -27.39
N HIS A 652 -14.95 -16.49 -26.83
CA HIS A 652 -15.30 -15.27 -27.54
C HIS A 652 -14.08 -14.46 -28.07
N THR A 653 -12.86 -15.00 -27.98
CA THR A 653 -11.65 -14.32 -28.51
C THR A 653 -11.58 -14.22 -30.04
N ALA A 654 -12.51 -14.84 -30.77
CA ALA A 654 -12.65 -14.61 -32.21
C ALA A 654 -12.98 -13.15 -32.54
N ASP A 655 -13.72 -12.45 -31.68
CA ASP A 655 -14.13 -11.06 -31.89
C ASP A 655 -13.01 -10.03 -31.64
N LEU A 656 -11.78 -10.48 -31.32
CA LEU A 656 -10.63 -9.66 -30.92
C LEU A 656 -9.51 -9.61 -31.99
N GLU A 657 -9.86 -9.63 -33.28
CA GLU A 657 -8.93 -9.74 -34.41
C GLU A 657 -7.79 -8.69 -34.46
N ASN A 658 -7.98 -7.55 -33.79
CA ASN A 658 -7.02 -6.43 -33.72
C ASN A 658 -6.29 -6.32 -32.37
N LEU A 659 -6.34 -7.34 -31.49
CA LEU A 659 -5.71 -7.24 -30.16
C LEU A 659 -4.17 -7.20 -30.27
N GLU A 660 -3.57 -6.09 -29.87
CA GLU A 660 -2.12 -5.84 -29.90
C GLU A 660 -1.43 -6.26 -28.59
N GLU A 661 -2.11 -6.07 -27.45
CA GLU A 661 -1.60 -6.45 -26.12
C GLU A 661 -2.57 -7.39 -25.36
N LEU A 662 -2.02 -8.48 -24.82
CA LEU A 662 -2.72 -9.37 -23.88
C LEU A 662 -1.90 -9.52 -22.60
N ASP A 663 -2.49 -9.19 -21.45
CA ASP A 663 -1.87 -9.33 -20.12
C ASP A 663 -2.73 -10.25 -19.25
N LEU A 664 -2.24 -11.47 -19.03
CA LEU A 664 -2.91 -12.51 -18.26
C LEU A 664 -2.29 -12.60 -16.87
N PHE A 665 -3.09 -12.29 -15.86
CA PHE A 665 -2.78 -12.56 -14.46
C PHE A 665 -3.65 -13.74 -14.00
N LEU A 666 -3.10 -14.94 -14.19
CA LEU A 666 -3.78 -16.20 -13.94
C LEU A 666 -3.72 -16.53 -12.45
N ARG A 667 -4.86 -16.96 -11.91
CA ARG A 667 -5.00 -17.51 -10.57
C ARG A 667 -5.59 -18.92 -10.60
N LEU A 668 -5.56 -19.62 -9.48
CA LEU A 668 -6.31 -20.87 -9.25
C LEU A 668 -7.35 -20.64 -8.15
N ASP A 669 -8.65 -20.82 -8.45
CA ASP A 669 -9.73 -20.73 -7.44
C ASP A 669 -9.91 -22.06 -6.68
N HIS A 670 -9.41 -23.16 -7.25
CA HIS A 670 -9.59 -24.54 -6.77
C HIS A 670 -8.28 -25.33 -6.70
N VAL A 671 -8.38 -26.60 -6.29
CA VAL A 671 -7.32 -27.60 -6.42
C VAL A 671 -7.82 -28.67 -7.39
N LEU A 672 -7.54 -28.49 -8.68
CA LEU A 672 -7.78 -29.50 -9.71
C LEU A 672 -6.55 -30.42 -9.85
N PRO A 673 -6.71 -31.63 -10.43
CA PRO A 673 -5.58 -32.44 -10.90
C PRO A 673 -4.74 -31.69 -11.94
N ALA A 674 -3.45 -32.02 -12.04
CA ALA A 674 -2.52 -31.33 -12.94
C ALA A 674 -2.95 -31.45 -14.42
N GLU A 675 -3.50 -32.61 -14.78
CA GLU A 675 -4.01 -32.96 -16.10
C GLU A 675 -5.17 -32.06 -16.51
N ALA A 676 -6.00 -31.62 -15.55
CA ALA A 676 -7.12 -30.70 -15.82
C ALA A 676 -6.63 -29.27 -16.08
N TYR A 677 -5.55 -28.83 -15.39
CA TYR A 677 -4.92 -27.55 -15.68
C TYR A 677 -4.17 -27.58 -17.02
N GLU A 678 -3.44 -28.65 -17.32
CA GLU A 678 -2.84 -28.87 -18.64
C GLU A 678 -3.91 -28.82 -19.73
N GLN A 679 -5.05 -29.50 -19.55
CA GLN A 679 -6.13 -29.44 -20.53
C GLN A 679 -6.67 -28.02 -20.74
N ILE A 680 -6.89 -27.23 -19.67
CA ILE A 680 -7.34 -25.83 -19.83
C ILE A 680 -6.28 -24.99 -20.57
N LEU A 681 -4.99 -25.21 -20.31
CA LEU A 681 -3.90 -24.52 -20.99
C LEU A 681 -3.83 -24.88 -22.49
N VAL A 682 -4.00 -26.17 -22.84
CA VAL A 682 -3.82 -26.72 -24.19
C VAL A 682 -5.08 -26.60 -25.06
N ASP A 683 -6.26 -26.96 -24.54
CA ASP A 683 -7.51 -27.00 -25.32
C ASP A 683 -8.24 -25.65 -25.38
N HIS A 684 -7.94 -24.73 -24.46
CA HIS A 684 -8.71 -23.49 -24.29
C HIS A 684 -7.86 -22.21 -24.34
N LEU A 685 -6.78 -22.12 -23.55
CA LEU A 685 -5.95 -20.92 -23.53
C LEU A 685 -5.04 -20.79 -24.78
N ALA A 686 -4.29 -21.84 -25.13
CA ALA A 686 -3.40 -21.80 -26.29
C ALA A 686 -4.16 -21.50 -27.62
N PRO A 687 -5.33 -22.11 -27.93
CA PRO A 687 -6.06 -21.81 -29.15
C PRO A 687 -6.61 -20.38 -29.19
N ALA A 688 -6.92 -19.80 -28.03
CA ALA A 688 -7.36 -18.41 -27.91
C ALA A 688 -6.24 -17.41 -28.23
N ILE A 689 -5.06 -17.58 -27.62
CA ILE A 689 -3.88 -16.75 -27.96
C ILE A 689 -3.46 -16.99 -29.41
N ASN A 690 -3.53 -18.24 -29.89
CA ASN A 690 -3.18 -18.60 -31.26
C ASN A 690 -4.05 -17.90 -32.31
N ARG A 691 -5.33 -17.59 -32.04
CA ARG A 691 -6.18 -16.79 -32.95
C ARG A 691 -5.54 -15.43 -33.25
N LEU A 692 -5.02 -14.76 -32.21
CA LEU A 692 -4.47 -13.41 -32.23
C LEU A 692 -3.09 -13.26 -32.93
N HIS A 693 -2.56 -14.32 -33.53
CA HIS A 693 -1.22 -14.38 -34.15
C HIS A 693 -0.86 -13.25 -35.13
N THR A 694 -1.84 -12.64 -35.78
CA THR A 694 -1.68 -11.56 -36.77
C THR A 694 -1.61 -10.16 -36.15
N SER A 695 -2.10 -9.98 -34.92
CA SER A 695 -2.21 -8.69 -34.24
C SER A 695 -1.36 -8.58 -32.98
N LEU A 696 -1.17 -9.68 -32.25
CA LEU A 696 -0.62 -9.71 -30.89
C LEU A 696 0.88 -9.39 -30.86
N GLN A 697 1.20 -8.12 -30.65
CA GLN A 697 2.55 -7.59 -30.48
C GLN A 697 3.13 -7.95 -29.11
N LYS A 698 2.30 -7.92 -28.06
CA LYS A 698 2.74 -8.11 -26.67
C LYS A 698 1.91 -9.14 -25.91
N LEU A 699 2.60 -10.16 -25.40
CA LEU A 699 2.03 -11.16 -24.49
C LEU A 699 2.68 -11.01 -23.11
N SER A 700 1.86 -10.79 -22.09
CA SER A 700 2.28 -10.79 -20.68
C SER A 700 1.58 -11.93 -19.93
N LEU A 701 2.35 -12.74 -19.22
CA LEU A 701 1.87 -13.86 -18.40
C LEU A 701 2.37 -13.67 -16.97
N ARG A 702 1.45 -13.73 -16.01
CA ARG A 702 1.72 -13.64 -14.57
C ARG A 702 0.93 -14.71 -13.86
N LEU A 703 1.55 -15.45 -12.94
CA LEU A 703 0.90 -16.49 -12.15
C LEU A 703 0.85 -16.06 -10.69
N CYS A 704 -0.25 -16.35 -9.99
CA CYS A 704 -0.28 -16.33 -8.52
C CYS A 704 0.15 -17.67 -7.94
N GLU A 705 -0.58 -18.75 -8.26
CA GLU A 705 -0.40 -20.06 -7.62
C GLU A 705 0.52 -21.02 -8.41
N PRO A 706 0.97 -22.13 -7.80
CA PRO A 706 1.72 -23.20 -8.46
C PRO A 706 1.07 -23.75 -9.74
N LEU A 707 1.64 -23.46 -10.91
CA LEU A 707 1.15 -23.94 -12.21
C LEU A 707 2.29 -24.16 -13.21
N ASP A 708 2.32 -25.32 -13.87
CA ASP A 708 3.20 -25.57 -15.02
C ASP A 708 2.60 -24.93 -16.29
N ILE A 709 3.32 -23.97 -16.88
CA ILE A 709 2.93 -23.28 -18.14
C ILE A 709 3.68 -23.78 -19.39
N SER A 710 4.41 -24.89 -19.28
CA SER A 710 5.12 -25.51 -20.40
C SER A 710 4.17 -26.06 -21.47
N PRO A 711 3.05 -26.74 -21.13
CA PRO A 711 2.08 -27.19 -22.13
C PRO A 711 1.48 -26.03 -22.95
N LEU A 712 1.29 -24.86 -22.32
CA LEU A 712 0.89 -23.64 -23.00
C LEU A 712 1.96 -23.22 -24.04
N PHE A 713 3.22 -23.03 -23.63
CA PHE A 713 4.28 -22.59 -24.54
C PHE A 713 4.59 -23.56 -25.69
N ASP A 714 4.49 -24.87 -25.44
CA ASP A 714 4.63 -25.88 -26.48
C ASP A 714 3.49 -25.76 -27.51
N SER A 715 2.25 -25.53 -27.05
CA SER A 715 1.03 -25.40 -27.86
C SER A 715 0.83 -24.03 -28.56
N LEU A 716 1.56 -22.98 -28.15
CA LEU A 716 1.49 -21.68 -28.81
C LEU A 716 2.19 -21.71 -30.18
N ARG A 717 1.47 -21.35 -31.26
CA ARG A 717 2.03 -21.27 -32.61
C ARG A 717 2.99 -20.09 -32.77
N PHE A 718 3.56 -19.93 -33.96
CA PHE A 718 4.33 -18.73 -34.28
C PHE A 718 3.40 -17.51 -34.39
N LEU A 719 3.70 -16.48 -33.61
CA LEU A 719 3.00 -15.20 -33.54
C LEU A 719 3.89 -14.16 -34.26
N PRO A 720 3.77 -13.98 -35.59
CA PRO A 720 4.74 -13.25 -36.42
C PRO A 720 5.00 -11.80 -36.00
N VAL A 721 4.01 -11.13 -35.41
CA VAL A 721 4.12 -9.74 -34.94
C VAL A 721 4.53 -9.61 -33.48
N LEU A 722 4.67 -10.72 -32.73
CA LEU A 722 5.02 -10.70 -31.31
C LEU A 722 6.45 -10.14 -31.12
N ASP A 723 6.51 -8.91 -30.63
CA ASP A 723 7.74 -8.18 -30.35
C ASP A 723 8.06 -8.13 -28.85
N CYS A 724 7.08 -8.35 -27.97
CA CYS A 724 7.24 -8.24 -26.52
C CYS A 724 6.67 -9.45 -25.76
N LEU A 725 7.50 -10.03 -24.89
CA LEU A 725 7.12 -11.11 -23.97
C LEU A 725 7.46 -10.69 -22.54
N SER A 726 6.48 -10.74 -21.64
CA SER A 726 6.65 -10.47 -20.22
C SER A 726 6.20 -11.66 -19.39
N LEU A 727 7.09 -12.20 -18.55
CA LEU A 727 6.84 -13.38 -17.72
C LEU A 727 7.05 -13.02 -16.25
N SER A 728 6.07 -13.33 -15.41
CA SER A 728 6.14 -13.20 -13.94
C SER A 728 5.83 -14.56 -13.32
N ILE A 729 6.87 -15.31 -12.96
CA ILE A 729 6.78 -16.74 -12.62
C ILE A 729 7.20 -16.97 -11.15
N PRO A 730 6.39 -17.69 -10.35
CA PRO A 730 6.78 -18.19 -9.03
C PRO A 730 8.00 -19.13 -9.06
N MET A 731 8.88 -19.07 -8.06
CA MET A 731 10.21 -19.71 -8.15
C MET A 731 10.33 -21.18 -7.74
N ALA A 732 9.52 -21.68 -6.82
CA ALA A 732 9.70 -23.06 -6.34
C ALA A 732 9.28 -24.10 -7.39
N ARG A 733 9.80 -25.33 -7.30
CA ARG A 733 9.30 -26.45 -8.09
C ARG A 733 7.92 -26.87 -7.53
N PRO A 734 6.91 -27.20 -8.37
CA PRO A 734 6.98 -27.42 -9.82
C PRO A 734 6.69 -26.20 -10.72
N HIS A 735 6.63 -24.97 -10.19
CA HIS A 735 5.98 -23.81 -10.85
C HIS A 735 6.68 -23.33 -12.13
N LEU A 736 7.94 -23.73 -12.34
CA LEU A 736 8.69 -23.46 -13.56
C LEU A 736 8.32 -24.43 -14.69
N GLY A 737 7.83 -25.63 -14.37
CA GLY A 737 7.52 -26.67 -15.34
C GLY A 737 8.73 -27.24 -16.08
N HIS A 738 8.50 -27.85 -17.24
CA HIS A 738 9.56 -28.36 -18.11
C HIS A 738 10.21 -27.26 -18.98
N PRO A 739 11.51 -26.97 -18.82
CA PRO A 739 12.17 -25.78 -19.40
C PRO A 739 12.12 -25.71 -20.93
N SER A 740 11.94 -26.85 -21.60
CA SER A 740 11.81 -26.90 -23.06
C SER A 740 10.62 -26.09 -23.59
N GLY A 741 9.53 -25.94 -22.83
CA GLY A 741 8.34 -25.22 -23.31
C GLY A 741 8.69 -23.77 -23.67
N LEU A 742 9.20 -23.03 -22.68
CA LEU A 742 9.69 -21.67 -22.90
C LEU A 742 10.86 -21.63 -23.90
N GLY A 743 11.79 -22.58 -23.82
CA GLY A 743 12.96 -22.63 -24.71
C GLY A 743 12.60 -22.76 -26.20
N LYS A 744 11.69 -23.70 -26.53
CA LYS A 744 11.13 -23.86 -27.88
C LYS A 744 10.36 -22.61 -28.31
N PHE A 745 9.56 -22.01 -27.42
CA PHE A 745 8.79 -20.79 -27.71
C PHE A 745 9.70 -19.60 -28.04
N LEU A 746 10.78 -19.37 -27.28
CA LEU A 746 11.78 -18.34 -27.55
C LEU A 746 12.53 -18.61 -28.87
N ASN A 747 12.91 -19.86 -29.14
CA ASN A 747 13.51 -20.27 -30.40
C ASN A 747 12.59 -20.01 -31.61
N ARG A 748 11.28 -20.30 -31.46
CA ARG A 748 10.22 -20.05 -32.44
C ARG A 748 10.07 -18.55 -32.76
N HIS A 749 10.19 -17.68 -31.75
CA HIS A 749 10.04 -16.22 -31.89
C HIS A 749 11.35 -15.42 -32.04
N ARG A 750 12.50 -16.09 -32.21
CA ARG A 750 13.84 -15.47 -32.28
C ARG A 750 14.02 -14.32 -33.29
N GLN A 751 13.15 -14.24 -34.31
CA GLN A 751 13.20 -13.21 -35.36
C GLN A 751 12.26 -12.02 -35.11
N SER A 752 11.12 -12.25 -34.43
CA SER A 752 10.14 -11.21 -34.13
C SER A 752 10.49 -10.49 -32.82
N LEU A 753 10.78 -11.25 -31.75
CA LEU A 753 10.89 -10.77 -30.38
C LEU A 753 12.02 -9.75 -30.17
N ARG A 754 11.67 -8.59 -29.61
CA ARG A 754 12.53 -7.42 -29.35
C ARG A 754 12.62 -7.07 -27.87
N HIS A 755 11.57 -7.32 -27.10
CA HIS A 755 11.48 -7.00 -25.69
C HIS A 755 11.20 -8.29 -24.90
N LEU A 756 12.02 -8.57 -23.89
CA LEU A 756 11.85 -9.70 -22.99
C LEU A 756 11.92 -9.16 -21.55
N ILE A 757 10.88 -9.42 -20.78
CA ILE A 757 10.76 -9.03 -19.37
C ILE A 757 10.64 -10.31 -18.55
N LEU A 758 11.60 -10.57 -17.66
CA LEU A 758 11.65 -11.74 -16.79
C LEU A 758 11.55 -11.29 -15.33
N ARG A 759 10.49 -11.71 -14.65
CA ARG A 759 10.28 -11.42 -13.22
C ARG A 759 10.05 -12.71 -12.47
N ALA A 760 10.82 -12.90 -11.40
CA ALA A 760 10.59 -13.95 -10.42
C ALA A 760 9.72 -13.37 -9.29
N THR A 761 8.79 -14.16 -8.74
CA THR A 761 7.84 -13.71 -7.70
C THR A 761 7.75 -14.67 -6.52
N GLU A 762 7.75 -14.12 -5.31
CA GLU A 762 7.47 -14.83 -4.06
C GLU A 762 5.96 -14.90 -3.86
N LEU A 763 5.40 -16.09 -4.02
CA LEU A 763 3.96 -16.36 -3.87
C LEU A 763 3.71 -17.50 -2.89
N SER A 764 4.31 -17.36 -1.71
CA SER A 764 3.94 -18.04 -0.47
C SER A 764 4.25 -17.10 0.69
N GLY A 765 3.24 -16.73 1.48
CA GLY A 765 3.43 -15.91 2.70
C GLY A 765 4.02 -16.68 3.89
N ASP A 766 4.66 -17.82 3.63
CA ASP A 766 5.06 -18.84 4.62
C ASP A 766 6.58 -18.84 4.89
N GLY A 767 7.32 -17.85 4.37
CA GLY A 767 8.74 -17.60 4.67
C GLY A 767 9.74 -18.63 4.15
N LEU A 768 9.28 -19.75 3.58
CA LEU A 768 10.13 -20.81 3.04
C LEU A 768 10.89 -20.32 1.80
N MET A 769 12.13 -19.88 2.01
CA MET A 769 13.14 -19.78 0.96
C MET A 769 13.16 -21.10 0.16
N PRO A 770 13.00 -21.08 -1.17
CA PRO A 770 13.14 -22.29 -1.96
C PRO A 770 14.56 -22.82 -1.80
N ALA A 771 14.72 -24.16 -1.81
CA ALA A 771 16.03 -24.79 -1.91
C ALA A 771 16.80 -24.20 -3.11
N GLU A 772 18.12 -24.05 -2.96
CA GLU A 772 18.93 -23.22 -3.86
C GLU A 772 19.02 -23.79 -5.29
N ASP A 773 19.16 -22.87 -6.26
CA ASP A 773 19.39 -23.07 -7.70
C ASP A 773 18.34 -23.68 -8.67
N PRO A 774 17.09 -24.04 -8.32
CA PRO A 774 16.18 -24.69 -9.28
C PRO A 774 15.79 -23.79 -10.47
N LEU A 775 15.86 -22.46 -10.32
CA LEU A 775 15.63 -21.49 -11.39
C LEU A 775 16.89 -21.25 -12.24
N SER A 776 18.09 -21.35 -11.65
CA SER A 776 19.37 -21.20 -12.37
C SER A 776 19.52 -22.31 -13.41
N GLU A 777 19.33 -23.57 -13.00
CA GLU A 777 19.29 -24.74 -13.87
C GLU A 777 18.22 -24.59 -14.95
N TRP A 778 16.97 -24.31 -14.55
CA TRP A 778 15.82 -24.25 -15.46
C TRP A 778 15.96 -23.17 -16.54
N ILE A 779 16.51 -21.99 -16.19
CA ILE A 779 16.77 -20.93 -17.18
C ILE A 779 17.88 -21.34 -18.15
N ASN A 780 18.97 -21.95 -17.67
CA ASN A 780 20.02 -22.48 -18.53
C ASN A 780 19.47 -23.50 -19.53
N ASP A 781 18.69 -24.46 -19.03
CA ASP A 781 18.06 -25.50 -19.84
C ASP A 781 17.09 -24.90 -20.85
N ALA A 782 16.25 -23.94 -20.46
CA ALA A 782 15.34 -23.24 -21.38
C ALA A 782 16.11 -22.48 -22.48
N LEU A 783 17.21 -21.81 -22.12
CA LEU A 783 18.05 -21.10 -23.09
C LEU A 783 18.84 -22.04 -24.01
N SER A 784 19.09 -23.29 -23.62
CA SER A 784 19.78 -24.28 -24.45
C SER A 784 19.05 -24.55 -25.77
N PHE A 785 17.71 -24.58 -25.74
CA PHE A 785 16.84 -24.78 -26.92
C PHE A 785 16.81 -23.56 -27.87
N VAL A 786 17.30 -22.39 -27.44
CA VAL A 786 17.28 -21.15 -28.24
C VAL A 786 18.46 -21.13 -29.21
N THR A 787 18.24 -21.60 -30.43
CA THR A 787 19.29 -21.75 -31.46
C THR A 787 19.57 -20.45 -32.21
N GLY A 788 20.85 -20.17 -32.45
CA GLY A 788 21.30 -18.97 -33.18
C GLY A 788 21.11 -17.67 -32.39
N THR A 789 21.20 -16.52 -33.08
CA THR A 789 21.04 -15.20 -32.46
C THR A 789 19.58 -14.74 -32.50
N MET A 790 19.00 -14.45 -31.33
CA MET A 790 17.73 -13.71 -31.23
C MET A 790 17.92 -12.25 -31.65
N LYS A 791 16.87 -11.59 -32.13
CA LYS A 791 16.86 -10.15 -32.49
C LYS A 791 16.47 -9.22 -31.31
N LEU A 792 16.71 -9.68 -30.08
CA LEU A 792 16.29 -9.03 -28.84
C LEU A 792 17.00 -7.68 -28.65
N ARG A 793 16.24 -6.59 -28.49
CA ARG A 793 16.73 -5.21 -28.31
C ARG A 793 16.68 -4.74 -26.85
N SER A 794 15.76 -5.28 -26.06
CA SER A 794 15.54 -4.88 -24.67
C SER A 794 15.39 -6.11 -23.79
N LEU A 795 16.11 -6.12 -22.67
CA LEU A 795 15.94 -7.09 -21.60
C LEU A 795 15.61 -6.35 -20.30
N GLU A 796 14.61 -6.83 -19.58
CA GLU A 796 14.35 -6.48 -18.19
C GLU A 796 14.41 -7.75 -17.34
N ALA A 797 15.16 -7.74 -16.23
CA ALA A 797 15.15 -8.80 -15.24
C ALA A 797 14.90 -8.26 -13.82
N SER A 798 14.02 -8.93 -13.07
CA SER A 798 13.71 -8.59 -11.67
C SER A 798 14.50 -9.48 -10.70
N LEU A 799 15.74 -9.07 -10.41
CA LEU A 799 16.70 -9.68 -9.48
C LEU A 799 16.27 -9.60 -8.00
N THR A 800 14.99 -9.35 -7.70
CA THR A 800 14.43 -9.43 -6.35
C THR A 800 14.55 -10.85 -5.80
N LEU A 801 14.51 -11.83 -6.70
CA LEU A 801 14.49 -13.27 -6.43
C LEU A 801 15.22 -14.06 -7.53
N PHE A 802 15.15 -13.57 -8.77
CA PHE A 802 15.82 -14.14 -9.94
C PHE A 802 17.34 -14.22 -9.71
N PRO A 803 17.96 -15.43 -9.70
CA PRO A 803 19.39 -15.60 -9.42
C PRO A 803 20.28 -14.79 -10.36
N ILE A 804 21.44 -14.36 -9.86
CA ILE A 804 22.32 -13.49 -10.64
C ILE A 804 23.11 -14.29 -11.68
N GLU A 805 23.43 -15.54 -11.36
CA GLU A 805 24.01 -16.54 -12.25
C GLU A 805 23.07 -16.78 -13.45
N ALA A 806 21.76 -16.87 -13.20
CA ALA A 806 20.73 -16.94 -14.24
C ALA A 806 20.70 -15.65 -15.09
N ALA A 807 20.83 -14.47 -14.47
CA ALA A 807 20.91 -13.21 -15.21
C ALA A 807 22.18 -13.11 -16.06
N ALA A 808 23.33 -13.55 -15.56
CA ALA A 808 24.59 -13.60 -16.29
C ALA A 808 24.49 -14.55 -17.50
N MET A 809 23.81 -15.69 -17.37
CA MET A 809 23.55 -16.61 -18.50
C MET A 809 22.61 -16.00 -19.56
N VAL A 810 21.51 -15.36 -19.14
CA VAL A 810 20.60 -14.63 -20.04
C VAL A 810 21.33 -13.50 -20.79
N LEU A 811 22.16 -12.73 -20.09
CA LEU A 811 22.98 -11.67 -20.68
C LEU A 811 24.02 -12.22 -21.66
N GLY A 812 24.75 -13.25 -21.26
CA GLY A 812 25.72 -13.93 -22.12
C GLY A 812 25.10 -14.46 -23.42
N ARG A 813 23.82 -14.86 -23.40
CA ARG A 813 23.09 -15.33 -24.58
C ARG A 813 22.64 -14.20 -25.51
N PHE A 814 22.24 -13.04 -24.97
CA PHE A 814 21.51 -12.02 -25.74
C PHE A 814 22.22 -10.68 -25.94
N ALA A 815 23.27 -10.35 -25.18
CA ALA A 815 23.79 -8.99 -25.12
C ALA A 815 24.35 -8.45 -26.46
N ARG A 816 24.72 -9.32 -27.42
CA ARG A 816 25.10 -8.93 -28.80
C ARG A 816 24.07 -8.07 -29.54
N THR A 817 22.79 -8.20 -29.21
CA THR A 817 21.70 -7.45 -29.86
C THR A 817 21.02 -6.45 -28.94
N LEU A 818 21.33 -6.44 -27.63
CA LEU A 818 20.72 -5.53 -26.67
C LEU A 818 21.14 -4.08 -26.92
N HIS A 819 20.15 -3.20 -26.85
CA HIS A 819 20.25 -1.74 -26.91
C HIS A 819 19.79 -1.11 -25.58
N SER A 820 18.89 -1.79 -24.86
CA SER A 820 18.43 -1.43 -23.52
C SER A 820 18.53 -2.64 -22.57
N LEU A 821 18.94 -2.37 -21.32
CA LEU A 821 19.02 -3.36 -20.25
C LEU A 821 18.50 -2.75 -18.95
N THR A 822 17.57 -3.44 -18.29
CA THR A 822 17.05 -3.08 -16.96
C THR A 822 17.24 -4.25 -16.00
N LEU A 823 17.93 -4.04 -14.88
CA LEU A 823 18.23 -5.06 -13.88
C LEU A 823 17.85 -4.54 -12.49
N THR A 824 16.61 -4.76 -12.05
CA THR A 824 16.07 -4.18 -10.80
C THR A 824 15.76 -5.25 -9.76
N GLY A 825 15.80 -4.96 -8.45
CA GLY A 825 15.39 -5.93 -7.44
C GLY A 825 16.19 -5.85 -6.14
N ARG A 826 16.86 -6.95 -5.75
CA ARG A 826 17.80 -7.00 -4.62
C ARG A 826 18.91 -5.96 -4.81
N HIS A 827 19.61 -5.70 -3.71
CA HIS A 827 20.84 -4.93 -3.72
C HIS A 827 21.93 -5.67 -4.53
N LEU A 828 22.61 -4.94 -5.40
CA LEU A 828 23.71 -5.39 -6.24
C LEU A 828 25.01 -4.78 -5.71
N PRO A 829 25.89 -5.55 -5.05
CA PRO A 829 27.26 -5.14 -4.74
C PRO A 829 28.13 -5.10 -6.01
N TYR A 830 29.31 -4.49 -5.89
CA TYR A 830 30.19 -4.17 -7.02
C TYR A 830 30.66 -5.39 -7.82
N ASP A 831 31.12 -6.44 -7.12
CA ASP A 831 31.55 -7.74 -7.68
C ASP A 831 30.47 -8.34 -8.60
N ARG A 832 29.22 -8.28 -8.14
CA ARG A 832 28.05 -8.79 -8.85
C ARG A 832 27.62 -7.90 -10.01
N VAL A 833 27.91 -6.60 -9.99
CA VAL A 833 27.77 -5.74 -11.18
C VAL A 833 28.87 -6.06 -12.20
N ASP A 834 30.13 -6.26 -11.81
CA ASP A 834 31.21 -6.64 -12.74
C ASP A 834 30.98 -8.03 -13.34
N GLU A 835 30.44 -9.00 -12.59
CA GLU A 835 30.07 -10.32 -13.14
C GLU A 835 29.07 -10.19 -14.31
N LEU A 836 28.01 -9.42 -14.11
CA LEU A 836 26.95 -9.17 -15.09
C LEU A 836 27.46 -8.36 -16.29
N LEU A 837 28.21 -7.28 -16.04
CA LEU A 837 28.82 -6.46 -17.11
C LEU A 837 29.93 -7.21 -17.85
N GLY A 838 30.64 -8.11 -17.16
CA GLY A 838 31.61 -9.04 -17.72
C GLY A 838 30.96 -10.10 -18.62
N ALA A 839 29.74 -10.58 -18.30
CA ALA A 839 28.95 -11.40 -19.22
C ALA A 839 28.54 -10.61 -20.48
N VAL A 840 28.07 -9.37 -20.30
CA VAL A 840 27.70 -8.45 -21.39
C VAL A 840 28.89 -8.14 -22.31
N ARG A 841 30.08 -7.87 -21.74
CA ARG A 841 31.32 -7.61 -22.49
C ARG A 841 31.85 -8.86 -23.19
N ARG A 842 31.90 -10.02 -22.52
CA ARG A 842 32.29 -11.32 -23.14
C ARG A 842 31.39 -11.69 -24.32
N ALA A 843 30.10 -11.38 -24.24
CA ALA A 843 29.18 -11.57 -25.35
C ALA A 843 29.49 -10.64 -26.55
N GLY A 844 30.08 -9.46 -26.34
CA GLY A 844 30.40 -8.49 -27.39
C GLY A 844 29.33 -7.41 -27.59
N ALA A 845 28.74 -6.92 -26.50
CA ALA A 845 27.58 -6.03 -26.48
C ALA A 845 27.87 -4.54 -26.79
N GLY A 846 28.68 -4.23 -27.81
CA GLY A 846 29.04 -2.86 -28.23
C GLY A 846 27.89 -2.05 -28.85
N ARG A 847 26.65 -2.29 -28.41
CA ARG A 847 25.40 -1.65 -28.85
C ARG A 847 24.48 -1.26 -27.69
N LEU A 848 24.85 -1.55 -26.45
CA LEU A 848 24.07 -1.15 -25.29
C LEU A 848 24.11 0.37 -25.15
N ASN A 849 22.95 1.01 -25.32
CA ASN A 849 22.77 2.46 -25.29
C ASN A 849 22.06 2.93 -24.01
N THR A 850 21.25 2.06 -23.39
CA THR A 850 20.51 2.36 -22.16
C THR A 850 20.74 1.26 -21.13
N LEU A 851 21.13 1.65 -19.92
CA LEU A 851 21.25 0.76 -18.77
C LEU A 851 20.46 1.35 -17.60
N ARG A 852 19.66 0.50 -16.94
CA ARG A 852 19.06 0.78 -15.64
C ARG A 852 19.45 -0.29 -14.65
N LEU A 853 20.06 0.11 -13.53
CA LEU A 853 20.38 -0.79 -12.42
C LEU A 853 19.44 -0.55 -11.23
N GLY A 854 19.20 -1.63 -10.48
CA GLY A 854 18.46 -1.68 -9.23
C GLY A 854 19.26 -1.08 -8.07
N ALA A 855 18.89 -1.46 -6.85
CA ALA A 855 19.54 -1.01 -5.64
C ALA A 855 21.06 -1.26 -5.72
N VAL A 856 21.87 -0.21 -5.95
CA VAL A 856 23.34 -0.31 -6.02
C VAL A 856 23.99 0.50 -4.90
N THR A 857 25.16 0.06 -4.45
CA THR A 857 26.09 0.95 -3.74
C THR A 857 26.84 1.78 -4.78
N LEU A 858 26.68 3.09 -4.76
CA LEU A 858 27.40 4.02 -5.62
C LEU A 858 28.78 4.29 -5.00
N SER A 859 29.81 3.61 -5.50
CA SER A 859 31.22 4.01 -5.32
C SER A 859 31.74 4.70 -6.59
N PRO A 860 32.89 5.40 -6.55
CA PRO A 860 33.49 5.96 -7.75
C PRO A 860 33.95 4.88 -8.73
N GLU A 861 34.46 3.74 -8.25
CA GLU A 861 34.89 2.60 -9.08
C GLU A 861 33.73 1.92 -9.79
N LEU A 862 32.51 1.96 -9.25
CA LEU A 862 31.31 1.56 -10.01
C LEU A 862 31.13 2.42 -11.27
N ILE A 863 31.54 3.70 -11.24
CA ILE A 863 31.51 4.59 -12.40
C ILE A 863 32.64 4.27 -13.38
N ASP A 864 33.86 3.96 -12.89
CA ASP A 864 34.94 3.45 -13.75
C ASP A 864 34.54 2.17 -14.46
N LEU A 865 33.96 1.22 -13.72
CA LEU A 865 33.47 -0.04 -14.22
C LEU A 865 32.43 0.17 -15.32
N LEU A 866 31.48 1.08 -15.10
CA LEU A 866 30.45 1.40 -16.09
C LEU A 866 31.03 2.07 -17.35
N ALA A 867 32.03 2.95 -17.21
CA ALA A 867 32.73 3.56 -18.34
C ALA A 867 33.60 2.55 -19.12
N GLU A 868 34.37 1.71 -18.43
CA GLU A 868 35.32 0.75 -19.00
C GLU A 868 34.62 -0.45 -19.66
N LYS A 869 33.54 -0.96 -19.04
CA LYS A 869 32.76 -2.08 -19.60
C LYS A 869 31.76 -1.61 -20.66
N LEU A 870 31.22 -0.39 -20.59
CA LEU A 870 30.15 0.12 -21.47
C LEU A 870 30.45 1.54 -22.05
N PRO A 871 31.54 1.75 -22.81
CA PRO A 871 31.88 3.06 -23.36
C PRO A 871 30.84 3.61 -24.36
N SER A 872 30.02 2.75 -24.97
CA SER A 872 28.94 3.14 -25.90
C SER A 872 27.66 3.62 -25.22
N LEU A 873 27.56 3.54 -23.88
CA LEU A 873 26.34 3.81 -23.14
C LEU A 873 25.93 5.28 -23.27
N ARG A 874 24.65 5.55 -23.56
CA ARG A 874 24.11 6.91 -23.76
C ARG A 874 23.19 7.37 -22.64
N ARG A 875 22.47 6.45 -21.99
CA ARG A 875 21.62 6.69 -20.83
C ARG A 875 21.93 5.69 -19.72
N LEU A 876 22.16 6.20 -18.52
CA LEU A 876 22.37 5.44 -17.30
C LEU A 876 21.33 5.87 -16.25
N GLU A 877 20.67 4.89 -15.64
CA GLU A 877 19.70 5.12 -14.57
C GLU A 877 20.05 4.22 -13.38
N LEU A 878 20.58 4.80 -12.31
CA LEU A 878 20.99 4.07 -11.10
C LEU A 878 19.95 4.25 -10.01
N LEU A 879 19.37 3.15 -9.54
CA LEU A 879 18.59 3.15 -8.31
C LEU A 879 19.56 3.05 -7.12
N VAL A 880 20.16 4.17 -6.73
CA VAL A 880 21.15 4.22 -5.63
C VAL A 880 20.48 3.81 -4.31
N ARG A 881 21.09 2.84 -3.64
CA ARG A 881 20.81 2.51 -2.24
C ARG A 881 21.65 3.42 -1.35
N ASP A 882 22.97 3.24 -1.43
CA ASP A 882 23.99 3.85 -0.57
C ASP A 882 25.11 4.48 -1.42
N VAL A 883 25.92 5.38 -0.84
CA VAL A 883 27.05 6.06 -1.51
C VAL A 883 28.33 5.93 -0.68
N VAL A 884 29.44 5.45 -1.25
CA VAL A 884 30.68 5.19 -0.49
C VAL A 884 31.90 5.84 -1.15
N GLY A 885 32.99 6.02 -0.38
CA GLY A 885 34.19 6.71 -0.86
C GLY A 885 35.05 5.86 -1.80
N SER A 886 35.09 4.54 -1.57
CA SER A 886 35.82 3.59 -2.41
C SER A 886 35.13 2.21 -2.47
N GLU A 887 35.59 1.33 -3.35
CA GLU A 887 35.14 -0.06 -3.45
C GLU A 887 35.52 -0.83 -2.18
N GLY A 888 34.68 -1.78 -1.76
CA GLY A 888 34.83 -2.47 -0.48
C GLY A 888 34.51 -1.67 0.79
N ASP A 889 34.30 -0.34 0.71
CA ASP A 889 33.79 0.45 1.86
C ASP A 889 32.41 -0.06 2.29
N LEU A 890 32.23 -0.23 3.60
CA LEU A 890 30.92 -0.48 4.19
C LEU A 890 30.13 0.84 4.29
N PRO A 891 28.84 0.88 3.93
CA PRO A 891 28.01 2.06 4.16
C PRO A 891 27.85 2.30 5.66
N LEU A 892 28.23 3.49 6.11
CA LEU A 892 28.15 3.96 7.49
C LEU A 892 26.84 4.75 7.66
N TYR A 893 26.01 4.35 8.62
CA TYR A 893 24.76 5.04 8.93
C TYR A 893 24.78 5.60 10.36
N TYR A 894 24.26 6.81 10.53
CA TYR A 894 23.97 7.41 11.81
C TYR A 894 22.48 7.22 12.14
N GLY A 895 22.20 6.68 13.33
CA GLY A 895 20.84 6.43 13.83
C GLY A 895 19.97 5.57 12.89
N GLY A 896 20.58 4.62 12.17
CA GLY A 896 19.88 3.62 11.34
C GLY A 896 19.18 4.15 10.08
N ILE A 897 19.12 5.47 9.89
CA ILE A 897 18.26 6.13 8.89
C ILE A 897 19.06 7.00 7.93
N GLU A 898 20.12 7.67 8.39
CA GLU A 898 20.86 8.66 7.61
C GLU A 898 22.27 8.16 7.34
N GLN A 899 22.73 8.27 6.09
CA GLN A 899 24.10 7.86 5.73
C GLN A 899 25.10 8.95 6.12
N ASP A 900 26.29 8.59 6.56
CA ASP A 900 27.35 9.54 6.92
C ASP A 900 27.75 10.42 5.72
N ASP A 901 27.50 11.73 5.84
CA ASP A 901 27.92 12.75 4.88
C ASP A 901 29.44 12.70 4.59
N SER A 902 30.25 12.14 5.48
CA SER A 902 31.69 11.94 5.22
C SER A 902 31.95 10.96 4.07
N GLN A 903 31.12 9.92 3.89
CA GLN A 903 31.22 9.00 2.76
C GLN A 903 30.79 9.65 1.44
N ILE A 904 29.75 10.49 1.50
CA ILE A 904 29.31 11.30 0.37
C ILE A 904 30.44 12.28 0.00
N GLY A 905 31.00 13.01 0.96
CA GLY A 905 32.13 13.91 0.74
C GLY A 905 33.37 13.21 0.15
N ASN A 906 33.69 12.00 0.62
CA ASN A 906 34.78 11.19 0.04
C ASN A 906 34.48 10.78 -1.42
N PHE A 907 33.24 10.36 -1.72
CA PHE A 907 32.81 10.06 -3.09
C PHE A 907 33.00 11.27 -4.03
N PHE A 908 32.61 12.48 -3.59
CA PHE A 908 32.81 13.71 -4.35
C PHE A 908 34.30 14.00 -4.56
N VAL A 909 35.12 13.98 -3.50
CA VAL A 909 36.57 14.29 -3.56
C VAL A 909 37.36 13.30 -4.43
N GLU A 910 36.92 12.03 -4.49
CA GLU A 910 37.52 11.03 -5.38
C GLU A 910 37.06 11.27 -6.83
N MET A 911 35.76 11.38 -7.08
CA MET A 911 35.19 11.65 -8.41
C MET A 911 35.71 12.95 -9.04
N GLU A 912 35.98 13.99 -8.26
CA GLU A 912 36.62 15.25 -8.70
C GLU A 912 37.99 15.04 -9.37
N GLN A 913 38.65 13.89 -9.15
CA GLN A 913 39.92 13.50 -9.79
C GLN A 913 39.72 12.66 -11.07
N ARG A 914 38.51 12.15 -11.31
CA ARG A 914 38.14 11.28 -12.44
C ARG A 914 37.69 12.06 -13.67
N ARG A 915 38.14 11.70 -14.86
CA ARG A 915 37.60 12.25 -16.13
C ARG A 915 37.36 11.11 -17.13
N TYR A 916 36.19 11.13 -17.76
CA TYR A 916 35.68 10.08 -18.66
C TYR A 916 35.44 10.63 -20.08
N PRO A 917 36.45 11.15 -20.78
CA PRO A 917 36.28 11.89 -22.05
C PRO A 917 35.72 11.01 -23.19
N ASP A 918 36.05 9.72 -23.20
CA ASP A 918 35.64 8.77 -24.25
C ASP A 918 34.28 8.10 -23.97
N TRP A 919 33.66 8.33 -22.81
CA TRP A 919 32.39 7.70 -22.46
C TRP A 919 31.23 8.40 -23.17
N GLY A 920 30.44 7.68 -23.98
CA GLY A 920 29.35 8.25 -24.79
C GLY A 920 28.11 8.72 -24.02
N LEU A 921 28.19 8.89 -22.70
CA LEU A 921 27.04 9.04 -21.80
C LEU A 921 26.46 10.46 -21.86
N ARG A 922 25.18 10.56 -22.24
CA ARG A 922 24.48 11.83 -22.43
C ARG A 922 23.50 12.17 -21.31
N THR A 923 23.12 11.17 -20.53
CA THR A 923 22.11 11.31 -19.46
C THR A 923 22.41 10.30 -18.36
N ILE A 924 22.73 10.81 -17.17
CA ILE A 924 22.71 10.03 -15.94
C ILE A 924 21.48 10.42 -15.12
N SER A 925 20.89 9.47 -14.42
CA SER A 925 19.79 9.72 -13.50
C SER A 925 19.97 8.87 -12.24
N LEU A 926 20.20 9.52 -11.10
CA LEU A 926 20.19 8.86 -9.80
C LEU A 926 18.77 8.91 -9.22
N SER A 927 18.25 7.76 -8.80
CA SER A 927 17.03 7.64 -8.00
C SER A 927 17.37 6.94 -6.70
N ARG A 928 17.03 7.49 -5.53
CA ARG A 928 17.12 6.74 -4.27
C ARG A 928 15.86 5.89 -4.04
N SER A 929 16.04 4.63 -3.68
CA SER A 929 14.94 3.65 -3.53
C SER A 929 14.06 3.86 -2.30
N SER A 930 14.62 4.40 -1.23
CA SER A 930 14.11 4.13 0.12
C SER A 930 13.74 5.36 0.97
N PHE A 931 14.18 6.57 0.60
CA PHE A 931 14.15 7.73 1.52
C PHE A 931 13.59 9.04 0.89
N PRO A 932 12.97 9.92 1.70
CA PRO A 932 12.33 11.15 1.24
C PRO A 932 13.32 12.30 0.96
N TYR A 933 14.57 12.22 1.42
CA TYR A 933 15.61 13.25 1.29
C TYR A 933 16.18 13.38 -0.15
N ARG A 934 15.31 13.49 -1.15
CA ARG A 934 15.66 13.52 -2.58
C ARG A 934 16.47 14.75 -3.03
N LEU A 935 16.64 15.77 -2.18
CA LEU A 935 16.91 17.14 -2.62
C LEU A 935 18.28 17.72 -2.26
N GLN A 936 18.99 17.20 -1.25
CA GLN A 936 20.19 17.87 -0.71
C GLN A 936 21.47 17.75 -1.54
N TYR A 937 21.54 16.77 -2.45
CA TYR A 937 22.72 16.49 -3.26
C TYR A 937 22.40 16.27 -4.75
N GLN A 938 21.13 16.46 -5.17
CA GLN A 938 20.72 16.09 -6.54
C GLN A 938 21.35 17.00 -7.60
N THR A 939 21.51 18.29 -7.30
CA THR A 939 22.15 19.27 -8.19
C THR A 939 23.65 18.99 -8.25
N GLU A 940 24.23 18.74 -7.08
CA GLU A 940 25.64 18.52 -6.80
C GLU A 940 26.15 17.28 -7.55
N TYR A 941 25.41 16.16 -7.51
CA TYR A 941 25.71 14.99 -8.35
C TYR A 941 25.60 15.34 -9.85
N GLY A 942 24.61 16.14 -10.25
CA GLY A 942 24.43 16.55 -11.65
C GLY A 942 25.61 17.36 -12.18
N ASP A 943 26.07 18.36 -11.42
CA ASP A 943 27.24 19.18 -11.77
C ASP A 943 28.54 18.38 -11.74
N LEU A 944 28.74 17.52 -10.73
CA LEU A 944 29.88 16.60 -10.63
C LEU A 944 29.97 15.70 -11.87
N PHE A 945 28.89 14.98 -12.21
CA PHE A 945 28.91 14.11 -13.38
C PHE A 945 29.06 14.90 -14.69
N ALA A 946 28.53 16.13 -14.79
CA ALA A 946 28.73 16.98 -15.96
C ALA A 946 30.17 17.50 -16.10
N GLU A 947 30.95 17.60 -15.02
CA GLU A 947 32.39 17.88 -15.10
C GLU A 947 33.21 16.61 -15.37
N CYS A 948 32.91 15.51 -14.68
CA CYS A 948 33.61 14.24 -14.84
C CYS A 948 33.39 13.62 -16.23
N ILE A 949 32.22 13.83 -16.84
CA ILE A 949 31.75 13.16 -18.07
C ILE A 949 31.32 14.24 -19.10
N PRO A 950 32.26 14.77 -19.93
CA PRO A 950 32.02 15.94 -20.79
C PRO A 950 30.92 15.78 -21.87
N SER A 951 30.43 14.56 -22.09
CA SER A 951 29.33 14.24 -23.01
C SER A 951 27.93 14.45 -22.41
N ILE A 952 27.83 14.67 -21.09
CA ILE A 952 26.59 15.05 -20.41
C ILE A 952 26.35 16.55 -20.62
N VAL A 953 25.28 16.87 -21.35
CA VAL A 953 24.85 18.26 -21.53
C VAL A 953 24.13 18.72 -20.27
N ARG A 954 24.59 19.82 -19.65
CA ARG A 954 23.84 20.49 -18.56
C ARG A 954 22.49 20.96 -19.09
N ALA A 955 21.42 20.57 -18.40
CA ALA A 955 20.02 20.70 -18.84
C ALA A 955 19.31 21.91 -18.21
#